data_AF-A0A4R5APR9-F1
#
_entry.id   AF-A0A4R5APR9-F1
#
_cell.length_a   1.000
_cell.length_b   1.000
_cell.length_c   1.000
_cell.angle_alpha   90.00
_cell.angle_beta   90.00
_cell.angle_gamma   90.00
#
_symmetry.space_group_name_H-M   'P 1'
#
loop_
_entity.id
_entity.type
_entity.pdbx_description
1 polymer ?
#
loop_
_entity_poly.entity_id
_entity_poly.type
_entity_poly.pdbx_seq_one_letter_code
_entity_poly.pdbx_strand_id
1 'polypeptide(L)'
;MKKNILRKFFEVLSSKINCWIPPKNIISTLAFYKNENVDGLKSKTSGGNTQERTVNCNVQQVGMRTNNIKNTLRVFNPLLIAFLLFALLPLSAVGQTCDGNTPSQPDLRLLKLGCSANDVEIISATLGKATCVTCTGTEVQELDLFVTLRHNTNSDRPSVSIFGNLTTTFADKTTSICDLLKCSGPLIPKNQILDNVPVQSGGNGIQIIKFGTIKYTCGSSLVLSDIMVAWTVPSDDPCPMLTSIPSKCSYPGGTLVIVPPLQATAEAFCSPDKVDVTVLGGIGPYTYSWTGPAGFTSTQKDPPTLGPGDYTVTVTDSDLRKCTTTATARQIVCCTPSATCKLGPIDIEGCSIPVAFTDPNDVFSGIQSCGKVITMTSADVGDTDVCGDGDGADFSRTYSLFFGGDLFTTCAQSIKIDDTTAPVIAALPAPSTINCPALPAFAQATATDTCDASVTLTFNDVKTPGNCAGNYSVTRTWTATDDCGNFSTATQTINVQDITAPVIAALPALSTINCPALPAFAQATATDTCDASVTLTFNDVKTPGNCAGNYSVTRTWTATDDCGNFSTATQTINVQDITAPVIAALPAPSTINCPALPAFAQATATDTCDASVTLTFNDVKTPGNCAGNYSVTRTWTATDDCGNFSTATQTINVQDITAPVIAALPAPSTINCPALP
;
A
#
# COMPACT_ATOMS: atom_id res chain seq x y z
N MET A 1 26.56 -3.03 -31.26
CA MET A 1 25.11 -2.77 -31.11
C MET A 1 24.73 -1.66 -30.13
N LYS A 2 25.44 -1.42 -29.01
CA LYS A 2 25.07 -0.37 -28.03
C LYS A 2 25.26 1.09 -28.50
N LYS A 3 26.15 1.38 -29.46
CA LYS A 3 26.40 2.76 -29.96
C LYS A 3 25.33 3.29 -30.93
N ASN A 4 24.65 2.41 -31.67
CA ASN A 4 23.60 2.80 -32.64
C ASN A 4 22.22 3.00 -32.00
N ILE A 5 21.98 2.43 -30.81
CA ILE A 5 20.72 2.61 -30.07
C ILE A 5 20.70 3.97 -29.36
N LEU A 6 21.84 4.39 -28.78
CA LEU A 6 21.97 5.71 -28.15
C LEU A 6 21.85 6.87 -29.16
N ARG A 7 22.36 6.66 -30.39
CA ARG A 7 22.25 7.61 -31.50
C ARG A 7 20.81 7.74 -32.01
N LYS A 8 20.08 6.62 -32.15
CA LYS A 8 18.65 6.63 -32.50
C LYS A 8 17.77 7.23 -31.38
N PHE A 9 18.15 7.04 -30.11
CA PHE A 9 17.46 7.66 -28.98
C PHE A 9 17.63 9.19 -28.97
N PHE A 10 18.84 9.68 -29.27
CA PHE A 10 19.11 11.13 -29.41
C PHE A 10 18.45 11.76 -30.65
N GLU A 11 18.37 11.07 -31.79
CA GLU A 11 17.66 11.55 -32.99
C GLU A 11 16.14 11.66 -32.75
N VAL A 12 15.55 10.72 -31.99
CA VAL A 12 14.13 10.77 -31.61
C VAL A 12 13.86 11.88 -30.59
N LEU A 13 14.75 12.09 -29.61
CA LEU A 13 14.63 13.17 -28.63
C LEU A 13 14.78 14.55 -29.27
N SER A 14 15.72 14.71 -30.21
CA SER A 14 15.92 15.96 -30.96
C SER A 14 14.76 16.27 -31.91
N SER A 15 14.12 15.25 -32.50
CA SER A 15 12.92 15.44 -33.35
C SER A 15 11.66 15.87 -32.57
N LYS A 16 11.58 15.56 -31.26
CA LYS A 16 10.44 15.93 -30.42
C LYS A 16 10.63 17.27 -29.68
N ILE A 17 11.87 17.68 -29.42
CA ILE A 17 12.17 18.97 -28.77
C ILE A 17 11.96 20.17 -29.73
N ASN A 18 12.11 19.97 -31.04
CA ASN A 18 11.95 21.04 -32.04
C ASN A 18 10.49 21.47 -32.34
N CYS A 19 9.50 20.95 -31.63
CA CYS A 19 8.11 21.38 -31.74
C CYS A 19 7.59 22.19 -30.53
N TRP A 20 8.45 22.54 -29.56
CA TRP A 20 7.98 23.14 -28.29
C TRP A 20 8.69 24.41 -27.83
N ILE A 21 9.59 25.03 -28.60
CA ILE A 21 10.22 26.31 -28.25
C ILE A 21 10.49 27.16 -29.52
N PRO A 22 10.08 28.44 -29.60
CA PRO A 22 10.43 29.31 -30.73
C PRO A 22 11.91 29.74 -30.70
N PRO A 23 12.54 30.01 -31.86
CA PRO A 23 14.00 30.14 -31.97
C PRO A 23 14.48 31.57 -31.67
N LYS A 24 14.51 31.97 -30.40
CA LYS A 24 15.32 33.11 -29.90
C LYS A 24 15.58 32.90 -28.41
N ASN A 25 16.62 32.16 -28.05
CA ASN A 25 17.39 32.25 -26.78
C ASN A 25 18.34 31.04 -26.62
N ILE A 26 19.26 30.84 -27.56
CA ILE A 26 20.39 29.92 -27.37
C ILE A 26 21.69 30.68 -27.64
N ILE A 27 21.95 31.73 -26.85
CA ILE A 27 23.30 32.28 -26.66
C ILE A 27 23.38 32.86 -25.24
N SER A 28 23.38 32.03 -24.19
CA SER A 28 23.92 32.39 -22.86
C SER A 28 23.73 31.29 -21.79
N THR A 29 24.00 30.02 -22.06
CA THR A 29 24.02 29.02 -20.95
C THR A 29 24.85 27.77 -21.24
N LEU A 30 25.99 27.91 -21.93
CA LEU A 30 26.99 26.83 -22.02
C LEU A 30 28.39 27.45 -21.90
N ALA A 31 28.73 27.88 -20.69
CA ALA A 31 30.07 28.34 -20.36
C ALA A 31 30.48 27.94 -18.93
N PHE A 32 30.10 26.74 -18.45
CA PHE A 32 30.68 26.17 -17.23
C PHE A 32 30.62 24.64 -17.32
N TYR A 33 31.57 24.05 -18.04
CA TYR A 33 32.11 22.71 -17.82
C TYR A 33 33.31 22.55 -18.76
N LYS A 34 34.46 23.09 -18.36
CA LYS A 34 35.75 22.59 -18.86
C LYS A 34 36.02 21.34 -18.04
N ASN A 35 36.02 20.18 -18.69
CA ASN A 35 36.70 19.01 -18.15
C ASN A 35 37.70 18.52 -19.19
N GLU A 36 38.88 18.18 -18.70
CA GLU A 36 40.01 17.67 -19.47
C GLU A 36 39.66 16.34 -20.16
N ASN A 37 40.38 16.07 -21.25
CA ASN A 37 40.47 14.78 -21.96
C ASN A 37 39.19 14.24 -22.61
N VAL A 38 38.90 14.69 -23.84
CA VAL A 38 38.66 13.77 -24.97
C VAL A 38 39.10 14.45 -26.27
N ASP A 39 40.34 14.17 -26.69
CA ASP A 39 40.80 14.47 -28.04
C ASP A 39 40.18 13.50 -29.06
N GLY A 40 39.74 14.04 -30.19
CA GLY A 40 39.59 13.29 -31.44
C GLY A 40 38.15 12.94 -31.84
N LEU A 41 37.53 13.83 -32.62
CA LEU A 41 36.69 13.45 -33.78
C LEU A 41 36.57 14.65 -34.73
N LYS A 42 37.37 14.61 -35.81
CA LYS A 42 37.35 15.60 -36.91
C LYS A 42 36.03 15.52 -37.67
N SER A 43 35.38 16.67 -37.89
CA SER A 43 34.26 16.81 -38.81
C SER A 43 34.75 16.80 -40.27
N LYS A 44 34.01 16.11 -41.14
CA LYS A 44 34.20 16.17 -42.59
C LYS A 44 32.95 16.81 -43.18
N THR A 45 33.03 18.08 -43.51
CA THR A 45 32.02 18.82 -44.27
C THR A 45 32.24 18.58 -45.77
N SER A 46 31.15 18.33 -46.50
CA SER A 46 31.13 18.44 -47.96
C SER A 46 29.72 18.73 -48.43
N GLY A 47 29.59 19.79 -49.23
CA GLY A 47 28.49 20.00 -50.17
C GLY A 47 27.44 21.02 -49.73
N GLY A 48 27.59 22.25 -50.21
CA GLY A 48 26.59 23.29 -50.07
C GLY A 48 25.34 23.05 -50.92
N ASN A 49 24.19 23.47 -50.38
CA ASN A 49 23.19 24.28 -51.06
C ASN A 49 22.11 24.66 -50.03
N THR A 50 21.90 25.96 -49.88
CA THR A 50 20.81 26.58 -49.15
C THR A 50 19.50 26.23 -49.86
N GLN A 51 18.61 25.50 -49.20
CA GLN A 51 17.19 25.51 -49.53
C GLN A 51 16.41 25.70 -48.24
N GLU A 52 15.75 26.86 -48.14
CA GLU A 52 14.62 27.06 -47.23
C GLU A 52 13.58 25.97 -47.52
N ARG A 53 13.30 25.12 -46.54
CA ARG A 53 12.07 24.32 -46.52
C ARG A 53 11.19 24.83 -45.40
N THR A 54 10.15 25.54 -45.80
CA THR A 54 8.93 25.75 -45.03
C THR A 54 8.33 24.38 -44.69
N VAL A 55 8.30 24.02 -43.41
CA VAL A 55 7.58 22.82 -42.94
C VAL A 55 6.19 23.25 -42.52
N ASN A 56 5.20 22.98 -43.38
CA ASN A 56 3.79 23.02 -43.04
C ASN A 56 3.46 21.83 -42.13
N CYS A 57 3.05 22.10 -40.89
CA CYS A 57 2.44 21.10 -40.02
C CYS A 57 0.96 20.99 -40.38
N ASN A 58 0.56 19.93 -41.09
CA ASN A 58 -0.85 19.57 -41.24
C ASN A 58 -1.13 18.29 -40.44
N VAL A 59 -2.09 18.38 -39.52
CA VAL A 59 -2.49 17.27 -38.63
C VAL A 59 -3.57 16.47 -39.34
N GLN A 60 -3.25 15.28 -39.87
CA GLN A 60 -4.26 14.23 -40.06
C GLN A 60 -3.68 12.81 -39.87
N GLN A 61 -4.47 12.05 -39.08
CA GLN A 61 -4.52 10.61 -38.80
C GLN A 61 -3.53 9.67 -39.49
N VAL A 62 -2.77 8.92 -38.68
CA VAL A 62 -2.43 7.52 -38.97
C VAL A 62 -2.47 6.72 -37.67
N GLY A 63 -3.45 5.82 -37.54
CA GLY A 63 -3.46 4.79 -36.51
C GLY A 63 -2.58 3.60 -36.91
N MET A 64 -1.77 3.08 -35.97
CA MET A 64 -1.16 1.75 -36.11
C MET A 64 -1.04 1.02 -34.77
N ARG A 65 -1.85 -0.04 -34.66
CA ARG A 65 -1.62 -1.38 -34.11
C ARG A 65 -0.58 -1.56 -32.99
N THR A 66 -1.11 -1.86 -31.81
CA THR A 66 -0.52 -2.66 -30.75
C THR A 66 -0.11 -4.04 -31.26
N ASN A 67 1.17 -4.41 -31.14
CA ASN A 67 1.62 -5.74 -30.72
C ASN A 67 3.16 -5.80 -30.60
N ASN A 68 3.63 -6.45 -29.52
CA ASN A 68 5.01 -6.83 -29.19
C ASN A 68 5.97 -5.80 -28.58
N ILE A 69 5.70 -5.38 -27.33
CA ILE A 69 6.75 -5.17 -26.32
C ILE A 69 6.24 -5.72 -24.98
N LYS A 70 6.33 -7.04 -24.77
CA LYS A 70 5.99 -7.66 -23.48
C LYS A 70 7.00 -8.67 -22.95
N ASN A 71 8.23 -8.73 -23.49
CA ASN A 71 9.18 -9.78 -23.07
C ASN A 71 10.66 -9.36 -22.97
N THR A 72 10.98 -8.15 -22.50
CA THR A 72 12.39 -7.82 -22.19
C THR A 72 12.57 -6.74 -21.11
N LEU A 73 11.91 -6.89 -19.95
CA LEU A 73 12.12 -6.05 -18.76
C LEU A 73 12.02 -6.91 -17.49
N ARG A 74 13.00 -7.79 -17.30
CA ARG A 74 13.21 -8.57 -16.05
C ARG A 74 14.71 -8.71 -15.73
N VAL A 75 15.50 -7.65 -15.83
CA VAL A 75 16.86 -7.63 -15.25
C VAL A 75 17.30 -6.18 -14.97
N PHE A 76 16.64 -5.43 -14.08
CA PHE A 76 17.26 -4.20 -13.54
C PHE A 76 16.86 -3.96 -12.08
N ASN A 77 17.89 -3.67 -11.30
CA ASN A 77 17.91 -3.45 -9.85
C ASN A 77 17.09 -2.21 -9.45
N PRO A 78 16.16 -2.30 -8.46
CA PRO A 78 15.30 -1.18 -8.07
C PRO A 78 16.06 0.05 -7.54
N LEU A 79 17.30 -0.12 -7.04
CA LEU A 79 18.14 1.01 -6.60
C LEU A 79 18.58 1.93 -7.75
N LEU A 80 18.75 1.41 -8.97
CA LEU A 80 19.19 2.22 -10.12
C LEU A 80 18.04 3.07 -10.69
N ILE A 81 16.80 2.57 -10.56
CA ILE A 81 15.59 3.30 -10.94
C ILE A 81 15.30 4.41 -9.91
N ALA A 82 15.53 4.16 -8.62
CA ALA A 82 15.43 5.19 -7.58
C ALA A 82 16.49 6.29 -7.75
N PHE A 83 17.74 5.94 -8.13
CA PHE A 83 18.80 6.91 -8.38
C PHE A 83 18.55 7.75 -9.65
N LEU A 84 17.93 7.17 -10.68
CA LEU A 84 17.52 7.89 -11.90
C LEU A 84 16.25 8.75 -11.71
N LEU A 85 15.39 8.43 -10.75
CA LEU A 85 14.27 9.30 -10.35
C LEU A 85 14.72 10.44 -9.41
N PHE A 86 15.73 10.23 -8.56
CA PHE A 86 16.26 11.27 -7.68
C PHE A 86 17.23 12.24 -8.37
N ALA A 87 17.94 11.83 -9.43
CA ALA A 87 18.83 12.69 -10.21
C ALA A 87 18.11 13.62 -11.21
N LEU A 88 16.78 13.64 -11.20
CA LEU A 88 15.93 14.53 -12.03
C LEU A 88 15.23 15.65 -11.23
N LEU A 89 15.60 15.84 -9.96
CA LEU A 89 15.20 17.01 -9.18
C LEU A 89 16.48 17.63 -8.63
N PRO A 90 16.85 18.83 -9.10
CA PRO A 90 16.11 20.01 -8.67
C PRO A 90 15.80 21.00 -9.82
N LEU A 91 15.07 22.05 -9.44
CA LEU A 91 14.57 23.15 -10.25
C LEU A 91 13.27 22.86 -11.01
N SER A 92 12.20 22.61 -10.25
CA SER A 92 10.98 23.36 -10.53
C SER A 92 11.09 24.76 -9.91
N ALA A 93 12.06 25.56 -10.37
CA ALA A 93 11.79 26.97 -10.56
C ALA A 93 11.17 27.04 -11.96
N VAL A 94 9.92 26.59 -12.07
CA VAL A 94 9.10 26.99 -13.21
C VAL A 94 9.01 28.49 -13.06
N GLY A 95 9.83 29.22 -13.83
CA GLY A 95 9.74 30.66 -13.93
C GLY A 95 8.27 31.01 -14.09
N GLN A 96 7.80 31.90 -13.24
CA GLN A 96 6.41 32.30 -13.15
C GLN A 96 5.97 32.74 -14.55
N THR A 97 5.29 31.88 -15.31
CA THR A 97 4.78 32.26 -16.63
C THR A 97 3.48 32.99 -16.38
N CYS A 98 3.52 34.31 -16.52
CA CYS A 98 2.33 35.10 -16.70
C CYS A 98 1.76 34.70 -18.07
N ASP A 99 0.88 33.69 -18.09
CA ASP A 99 0.30 33.14 -19.31
C ASP A 99 -0.63 34.18 -19.96
N GLY A 100 -0.02 35.01 -20.80
CA GLY A 100 -0.68 35.85 -21.77
C GLY A 100 0.33 36.13 -22.86
N ASN A 101 0.00 35.79 -24.11
CA ASN A 101 0.75 36.24 -25.27
C ASN A 101 0.80 37.78 -25.26
N THR A 102 1.83 38.37 -24.67
CA THR A 102 2.09 39.80 -24.81
C THR A 102 2.66 40.02 -26.21
N PRO A 103 1.99 40.79 -27.09
CA PRO A 103 2.59 41.16 -28.36
C PRO A 103 3.88 41.93 -28.08
N SER A 104 4.97 41.60 -28.78
CA SER A 104 6.25 42.31 -28.66
C SER A 104 6.03 43.80 -28.91
N GLN A 105 6.23 44.64 -27.89
CA GLN A 105 6.09 46.09 -28.00
C GLN A 105 7.44 46.81 -27.85
N PRO A 106 7.59 48.00 -28.46
CA PRO A 106 8.81 48.81 -28.35
C PRO A 106 9.06 49.30 -26.91
N ASP A 107 10.33 49.46 -26.54
CA ASP A 107 10.76 50.04 -25.26
C ASP A 107 10.44 51.55 -25.22
N LEU A 108 9.53 51.93 -24.33
CA LEU A 108 8.96 53.28 -24.25
C LEU A 108 9.60 54.14 -23.14
N ARG A 109 10.66 53.66 -22.48
CA ARG A 109 11.44 54.41 -21.47
C ARG A 109 12.17 55.64 -22.05
N LEU A 110 12.22 55.78 -23.37
CA LEU A 110 12.97 56.82 -24.09
C LEU A 110 12.15 58.09 -24.44
N LEU A 111 10.88 58.20 -24.05
CA LEU A 111 10.04 59.39 -24.31
C LEU A 111 9.95 60.28 -23.05
N LYS A 112 10.45 61.51 -23.16
CA LYS A 112 10.68 62.46 -22.06
C LYS A 112 9.39 62.93 -21.35
N LEU A 113 9.53 63.12 -20.04
CA LEU A 113 8.53 63.47 -19.00
C LEU A 113 7.63 64.69 -19.29
N GLY A 114 6.38 64.61 -18.81
CA GLY A 114 5.54 65.77 -18.49
C GLY A 114 4.05 65.48 -18.55
N CYS A 115 3.45 64.99 -17.46
CA CYS A 115 1.98 64.98 -17.33
C CYS A 115 1.48 66.32 -16.80
N SER A 116 0.50 66.90 -17.47
CA SER A 116 -0.28 68.04 -16.97
C SER A 116 -1.64 67.63 -16.42
N ALA A 117 -1.83 66.38 -16.00
CA ALA A 117 -3.14 65.88 -15.59
C ALA A 117 -3.04 65.04 -14.32
N ASN A 118 -3.51 65.60 -13.21
CA ASN A 118 -3.77 64.90 -11.96
C ASN A 118 -4.96 63.91 -12.08
N ASP A 119 -5.37 63.50 -13.28
CA ASP A 119 -6.68 62.90 -13.57
C ASP A 119 -6.83 61.46 -13.07
N VAL A 120 -5.79 60.63 -13.19
CA VAL A 120 -5.79 59.21 -12.78
C VAL A 120 -4.52 58.90 -11.99
N GLU A 121 -4.69 58.22 -10.85
CA GLU A 121 -3.63 57.86 -9.92
C GLU A 121 -3.76 56.40 -9.50
N ILE A 122 -2.64 55.67 -9.39
CA ILE A 122 -2.64 54.30 -8.87
C ILE A 122 -2.51 54.35 -7.35
N ILE A 123 -3.43 53.69 -6.65
CA ILE A 123 -3.50 53.68 -5.19
C ILE A 123 -2.77 52.48 -4.60
N SER A 124 -3.07 51.28 -5.10
CA SER A 124 -2.58 50.04 -4.52
C SER A 124 -2.63 48.88 -5.51
N ALA A 125 -1.89 47.82 -5.21
CA ALA A 125 -2.01 46.53 -5.86
C ALA A 125 -2.17 45.44 -4.79
N THR A 126 -3.09 44.49 -5.01
CA THR A 126 -3.45 43.45 -4.05
C THR A 126 -3.60 42.10 -4.74
N LEU A 127 -3.34 41.01 -4.01
CA LEU A 127 -3.61 39.65 -4.47
C LEU A 127 -4.84 39.05 -3.80
N GLY A 128 -5.55 38.21 -4.56
CA GLY A 128 -6.66 37.41 -4.07
C GLY A 128 -8.03 38.06 -4.27
N LYS A 129 -9.10 37.28 -4.04
CA LYS A 129 -10.50 37.75 -4.15
C LYS A 129 -10.84 38.76 -3.05
N ALA A 130 -12.08 39.28 -3.06
CA ALA A 130 -12.63 40.10 -1.99
C ALA A 130 -12.70 39.40 -0.61
N THR A 131 -12.41 38.10 -0.53
CA THR A 131 -12.29 37.30 0.69
C THR A 131 -10.82 37.09 1.07
N CYS A 132 -10.54 36.95 2.37
CA CYS A 132 -9.19 36.75 2.90
C CYS A 132 -8.44 35.58 2.27
N VAL A 133 -7.17 35.81 1.95
CA VAL A 133 -6.24 34.80 1.44
C VAL A 133 -5.14 34.60 2.47
N THR A 134 -4.99 33.36 2.91
CA THR A 134 -3.97 32.92 3.86
C THR A 134 -3.10 31.85 3.21
N CYS A 135 -1.90 31.65 3.73
CA CYS A 135 -1.05 30.56 3.28
C CYS A 135 -0.20 29.96 4.38
N THR A 136 0.14 28.68 4.23
CA THR A 136 0.99 27.90 5.12
C THR A 136 2.13 27.27 4.33
N GLY A 137 3.37 27.42 4.80
CA GLY A 137 4.54 26.74 4.22
C GLY A 137 4.98 27.28 2.85
N THR A 138 5.33 26.37 1.92
CA THR A 138 5.90 26.66 0.59
C THR A 138 4.92 26.41 -0.57
N GLU A 139 3.62 26.38 -0.27
CA GLU A 139 2.58 26.09 -1.26
C GLU A 139 2.54 27.13 -2.39
N VAL A 140 2.09 26.69 -3.58
CA VAL A 140 1.85 27.57 -4.74
C VAL A 140 0.35 27.76 -4.90
N GLN A 141 -0.11 29.01 -4.81
CA GLN A 141 -1.52 29.38 -4.96
C GLN A 141 -1.77 30.12 -6.28
N GLU A 142 -2.96 29.96 -6.85
CA GLU A 142 -3.41 30.73 -8.01
C GLU A 142 -4.30 31.89 -7.53
N LEU A 143 -3.75 33.12 -7.57
CA LEU A 143 -4.37 34.32 -7.01
C LEU A 143 -4.60 35.38 -8.07
N ASP A 144 -5.76 36.02 -8.02
CA ASP A 144 -6.06 37.14 -8.90
C ASP A 144 -5.30 38.40 -8.47
N LEU A 145 -4.59 39.05 -9.41
CA LEU A 145 -3.93 40.33 -9.20
C LEU A 145 -4.91 41.47 -9.52
N PHE A 146 -5.08 42.39 -8.57
CA PHE A 146 -5.88 43.59 -8.72
C PHE A 146 -5.02 44.84 -8.55
N VAL A 147 -5.28 45.87 -9.36
CA VAL A 147 -4.71 47.21 -9.21
C VAL A 147 -5.85 48.21 -9.03
N THR A 148 -5.75 49.04 -8.01
CA THR A 148 -6.75 50.04 -7.68
C THR A 148 -6.32 51.40 -8.20
N LEU A 149 -7.19 52.05 -8.96
CA LEU A 149 -7.04 53.39 -9.48
C LEU A 149 -7.96 54.37 -8.78
N ARG A 150 -7.51 55.62 -8.70
CA ARG A 150 -8.25 56.80 -8.28
C ARG A 150 -8.39 57.78 -9.44
N HIS A 151 -9.61 58.20 -9.72
CA HIS A 151 -9.96 59.18 -10.74
C HIS A 151 -10.26 60.52 -10.07
N ASN A 152 -9.37 61.50 -10.20
CA ASN A 152 -9.47 62.78 -9.49
C ASN A 152 -10.31 63.83 -10.27
N THR A 153 -10.61 63.58 -11.54
CA THR A 153 -11.38 64.46 -12.44
C THR A 153 -12.56 63.72 -13.10
N ASN A 154 -13.62 64.44 -13.50
CA ASN A 154 -14.69 63.92 -14.34
C ASN A 154 -14.20 63.75 -15.79
N SER A 155 -13.62 62.58 -16.11
CA SER A 155 -13.10 62.31 -17.45
C SER A 155 -14.08 61.45 -18.26
N ASP A 156 -14.45 61.90 -19.46
CA ASP A 156 -15.39 61.21 -20.38
C ASP A 156 -14.72 60.07 -21.17
N ARG A 157 -13.54 59.62 -20.72
CA ARG A 157 -12.62 58.84 -21.55
C ARG A 157 -12.98 57.34 -21.55
N PRO A 158 -12.95 56.67 -22.71
CA PRO A 158 -13.61 55.38 -22.87
C PRO A 158 -12.78 54.19 -22.40
N SER A 159 -11.46 54.33 -22.17
CA SER A 159 -10.63 53.22 -21.67
C SER A 159 -9.30 53.68 -21.07
N VAL A 160 -8.74 52.86 -20.19
CA VAL A 160 -7.38 52.96 -19.63
C VAL A 160 -6.62 51.66 -19.84
N SER A 161 -5.35 51.77 -20.20
CA SER A 161 -4.37 50.70 -20.22
C SER A 161 -3.31 50.93 -19.16
N ILE A 162 -3.02 49.90 -18.39
CA ILE A 162 -1.92 49.89 -17.43
C ILE A 162 -0.88 48.88 -17.89
N PHE A 163 0.38 49.32 -17.87
CA PHE A 163 1.56 48.53 -18.16
C PHE A 163 2.47 48.53 -16.93
N GLY A 164 3.25 47.47 -16.71
CA GLY A 164 4.27 47.44 -15.68
C GLY A 164 4.95 46.09 -15.58
N ASN A 165 5.94 45.98 -14.70
CA ASN A 165 6.74 44.78 -14.48
C ASN A 165 6.45 44.21 -13.10
N LEU A 166 5.90 43.00 -13.04
CA LEU A 166 5.76 42.25 -11.79
C LEU A 166 7.04 41.47 -11.52
N THR A 167 7.77 41.90 -10.50
CA THR A 167 8.94 41.20 -9.98
C THR A 167 8.55 40.37 -8.78
N THR A 168 8.87 39.07 -8.82
CA THR A 168 8.72 38.14 -7.71
C THR A 168 10.08 37.75 -7.19
N THR A 169 10.28 37.84 -5.88
CA THR A 169 11.50 37.39 -5.20
C THR A 169 11.16 36.22 -4.28
N PHE A 170 11.76 35.06 -4.53
CA PHE A 170 11.51 33.83 -3.77
C PHE A 170 12.36 33.76 -2.49
N ALA A 171 12.07 32.81 -1.60
CA ALA A 171 12.77 32.64 -0.33
C ALA A 171 14.29 32.37 -0.50
N ASP A 172 14.70 31.75 -1.61
CA ASP A 172 16.10 31.52 -1.98
C ASP A 172 16.79 32.76 -2.60
N LYS A 173 16.09 33.91 -2.61
CA LYS A 173 16.50 35.20 -3.19
C LYS A 173 16.58 35.22 -4.71
N THR A 174 16.14 34.17 -5.41
CA THR A 174 15.99 34.22 -6.87
C THR A 174 14.83 35.14 -7.26
N THR A 175 14.91 35.73 -8.45
CA THR A 175 13.88 36.65 -8.95
C THR A 175 13.33 36.21 -10.30
N SER A 176 12.03 36.49 -10.51
CA SER A 176 11.33 36.32 -11.78
C SER A 176 10.63 37.63 -12.13
N ILE A 177 10.65 38.05 -13.40
CA ILE A 177 10.03 39.28 -13.88
C ILE A 177 9.03 38.94 -14.99
N CYS A 178 7.80 39.45 -14.87
CA CYS A 178 6.78 39.40 -15.91
C CYS A 178 6.34 40.79 -16.33
N ASP A 179 6.14 40.98 -17.64
CA ASP A 179 5.44 42.15 -18.16
C ASP A 179 3.92 41.99 -17.96
N LEU A 180 3.27 43.03 -17.45
CA LEU A 180 1.83 43.10 -17.27
C LEU A 180 1.23 44.16 -18.20
N LEU A 181 0.11 43.80 -18.83
CA LEU A 181 -0.71 44.70 -19.62
C LEU A 181 -2.19 44.41 -19.35
N LYS A 182 -2.94 45.44 -18.97
CA LYS A 182 -4.41 45.35 -18.90
C LYS A 182 -5.10 46.61 -19.40
N CYS A 183 -6.02 46.41 -20.34
CA CYS A 183 -7.00 47.41 -20.77
C CYS A 183 -8.31 47.26 -19.98
N SER A 184 -8.91 48.37 -19.57
CA SER A 184 -10.20 48.43 -18.87
C SER A 184 -10.96 49.70 -19.26
N GLY A 185 -12.29 49.61 -19.45
CA GLY A 185 -13.12 50.76 -19.81
C GLY A 185 -14.62 50.43 -19.76
N PRO A 186 -15.52 51.44 -19.71
CA PRO A 186 -15.25 52.88 -19.62
C PRO A 186 -14.68 53.32 -18.27
N LEU A 187 -13.98 54.46 -18.23
CA LEU A 187 -13.55 55.06 -16.96
C LEU A 187 -14.78 55.50 -16.16
N ILE A 188 -14.78 55.25 -14.86
CA ILE A 188 -15.90 55.63 -13.97
C ILE A 188 -15.83 57.14 -13.71
N PRO A 189 -16.88 57.94 -14.02
CA PRO A 189 -16.90 59.37 -13.74
C PRO A 189 -16.84 59.68 -12.24
N LYS A 190 -16.37 60.87 -11.88
CA LYS A 190 -16.37 61.33 -10.48
C LYS A 190 -17.82 61.51 -10.00
N ASN A 191 -18.14 60.92 -8.85
CA ASN A 191 -19.47 60.85 -8.21
C ASN A 191 -20.51 59.81 -8.75
N GLN A 192 -20.10 58.66 -9.31
CA GLN A 192 -21.00 57.50 -9.42
C GLN A 192 -20.73 56.43 -8.36
N ILE A 193 -21.82 55.88 -7.79
CA ILE A 193 -21.85 54.95 -6.66
C ILE A 193 -21.44 53.54 -7.11
N LEU A 194 -20.59 52.87 -6.33
CA LEU A 194 -20.35 51.42 -6.42
C LEU A 194 -20.52 50.80 -5.02
N ASP A 195 -21.36 49.77 -4.89
CA ASP A 195 -21.51 48.89 -3.72
C ASP A 195 -21.80 49.54 -2.35
N ASN A 196 -22.80 50.43 -2.25
CA ASN A 196 -23.43 50.86 -0.98
C ASN A 196 -22.53 51.48 0.11
N VAL A 197 -21.32 51.97 -0.19
CA VAL A 197 -20.50 52.75 0.76
C VAL A 197 -20.50 54.23 0.38
N PRO A 198 -21.05 55.15 1.21
CA PRO A 198 -21.04 56.58 0.91
C PRO A 198 -19.66 57.20 1.21
N VAL A 199 -19.01 57.81 0.21
CA VAL A 199 -17.83 58.66 0.42
C VAL A 199 -18.30 60.11 0.55
N GLN A 200 -17.97 60.75 1.68
CA GLN A 200 -18.32 62.12 2.02
C GLN A 200 -17.83 63.12 0.95
N SER A 201 -18.75 63.99 0.51
CA SER A 201 -18.58 65.22 -0.28
C SER A 201 -17.14 65.60 -0.64
N GLY A 202 -16.71 65.23 -1.87
CA GLY A 202 -15.41 65.57 -2.45
C GLY A 202 -14.65 64.41 -3.12
N GLY A 203 -15.24 63.20 -3.16
CA GLY A 203 -14.54 61.96 -3.53
C GLY A 203 -14.10 61.81 -4.99
N ASN A 204 -12.96 61.13 -5.15
CA ASN A 204 -12.40 60.66 -6.42
C ASN A 204 -13.02 59.30 -6.77
N GLY A 205 -13.29 59.00 -8.06
CA GLY A 205 -13.84 57.70 -8.46
C GLY A 205 -12.80 56.59 -8.25
N ILE A 206 -13.13 55.52 -7.51
CA ILE A 206 -12.22 54.39 -7.31
C ILE A 206 -12.59 53.27 -8.28
N GLN A 207 -11.62 52.73 -9.01
CA GLN A 207 -11.81 51.61 -9.92
C GLN A 207 -10.80 50.51 -9.63
N ILE A 208 -11.27 49.26 -9.49
CA ILE A 208 -10.42 48.09 -9.25
C ILE A 208 -10.33 47.28 -10.55
N ILE A 209 -9.11 47.10 -11.05
CA ILE A 209 -8.85 46.39 -12.32
C ILE A 209 -8.23 45.04 -12.02
N LYS A 210 -8.90 43.96 -12.44
CA LYS A 210 -8.37 42.59 -12.40
C LYS A 210 -7.44 42.34 -13.58
N PHE A 211 -6.15 42.14 -13.33
CA PHE A 211 -5.17 41.84 -14.38
C PHE A 211 -5.33 40.40 -14.89
N GLY A 212 -5.39 39.45 -13.97
CA GLY A 212 -5.50 38.02 -14.25
C GLY A 212 -5.09 37.21 -13.03
N THR A 213 -5.08 35.89 -13.18
CA THR A 213 -4.64 34.96 -12.14
C THR A 213 -3.14 34.73 -12.27
N ILE A 214 -2.39 34.89 -11.18
CA ILE A 214 -0.96 34.63 -11.10
C ILE A 214 -0.69 33.46 -10.15
N LYS A 215 0.36 32.68 -10.42
CA LYS A 215 0.87 31.67 -9.48
C LYS A 215 1.77 32.35 -8.46
N TYR A 216 1.42 32.25 -7.19
CA TYR A 216 2.13 32.83 -6.06
C TYR A 216 2.66 31.73 -5.15
N THR A 217 3.97 31.67 -4.96
CA THR A 217 4.60 30.79 -3.97
C THR A 217 4.64 31.51 -2.62
N CYS A 218 4.12 30.86 -1.59
CA CYS A 218 4.01 31.47 -0.27
C CYS A 218 5.37 31.83 0.34
N GLY A 219 5.42 32.99 1.00
CA GLY A 219 6.66 33.62 1.48
C GLY A 219 7.42 34.46 0.44
N SER A 220 6.97 34.52 -0.83
CA SER A 220 7.62 35.34 -1.85
C SER A 220 7.26 36.83 -1.71
N SER A 221 8.18 37.73 -2.06
CA SER A 221 7.90 39.17 -2.17
C SER A 221 7.50 39.53 -3.59
N LEU A 222 6.50 40.41 -3.74
CA LEU A 222 5.95 40.83 -5.02
C LEU A 222 6.00 42.35 -5.16
N VAL A 223 6.57 42.79 -6.26
CA VAL A 223 6.79 44.21 -6.53
C VAL A 223 6.36 44.53 -7.96
N LEU A 224 5.38 45.40 -8.10
CA LEU A 224 4.99 45.97 -9.38
C LEU A 224 5.80 47.25 -9.63
N SER A 225 6.53 47.32 -10.73
CA SER A 225 7.47 48.41 -11.04
C SER A 225 7.31 48.87 -12.49
N ASP A 226 8.01 49.93 -12.89
CA ASP A 226 7.98 50.48 -14.25
C ASP A 226 6.55 50.78 -14.75
N ILE A 227 5.67 51.23 -13.84
CA ILE A 227 4.25 51.34 -14.13
C ILE A 227 3.96 52.53 -15.06
N MET A 228 3.28 52.25 -16.16
CA MET A 228 2.80 53.26 -17.11
C MET A 228 1.29 53.16 -17.26
N VAL A 229 0.62 54.32 -17.32
CA VAL A 229 -0.82 54.42 -17.56
C VAL A 229 -1.05 55.23 -18.83
N ALA A 230 -1.80 54.65 -19.76
CA ALA A 230 -2.21 55.29 -21.01
C ALA A 230 -3.73 55.25 -21.12
N TRP A 231 -4.35 56.26 -21.72
CA TRP A 231 -5.81 56.30 -21.85
C TRP A 231 -6.24 57.11 -23.07
N THR A 232 -7.37 56.70 -23.67
CA THR A 232 -7.84 57.20 -24.96
C THR A 232 -8.73 58.44 -24.86
N VAL A 233 -8.90 59.15 -25.97
CA VAL A 233 -10.02 60.07 -26.15
C VAL A 233 -11.24 59.32 -26.73
N PRO A 234 -12.49 59.83 -26.61
CA PRO A 234 -13.73 59.15 -27.00
C PRO A 234 -13.81 58.60 -28.44
N SER A 235 -12.87 58.95 -29.32
CA SER A 235 -12.81 58.54 -30.73
C SER A 235 -11.80 57.42 -31.05
N ASP A 236 -11.03 56.92 -30.07
CA ASP A 236 -9.96 55.94 -30.31
C ASP A 236 -10.37 54.49 -29.96
N ASP A 237 -9.55 53.53 -30.42
CA ASP A 237 -9.63 52.09 -30.18
C ASP A 237 -9.86 51.75 -28.68
N PRO A 238 -10.66 50.74 -28.30
CA PRO A 238 -11.10 50.52 -26.90
C PRO A 238 -10.00 49.97 -25.98
N CYS A 239 -8.79 49.76 -26.51
CA CYS A 239 -7.60 49.35 -25.77
C CYS A 239 -6.40 50.09 -26.40
N PRO A 240 -5.91 51.19 -25.79
CA PRO A 240 -4.84 51.99 -26.40
C PRO A 240 -3.58 51.15 -26.57
N MET A 241 -3.33 50.68 -27.80
CA MET A 241 -2.03 50.14 -28.21
C MET A 241 -1.14 51.33 -28.57
N LEU A 242 0.08 51.36 -28.01
CA LEU A 242 0.91 52.57 -27.83
C LEU A 242 1.51 53.21 -29.11
N THR A 243 0.99 52.91 -30.28
CA THR A 243 1.56 53.35 -31.57
C THR A 243 1.07 54.72 -32.06
N SER A 244 0.05 55.36 -31.47
CA SER A 244 -0.46 56.64 -32.01
C SER A 244 -1.21 57.62 -31.07
N ILE A 245 -1.04 57.54 -29.74
CA ILE A 245 -1.92 58.27 -28.79
C ILE A 245 -1.14 59.30 -27.95
N PRO A 246 -1.59 60.56 -27.84
CA PRO A 246 -0.80 61.65 -27.25
C PRO A 246 -0.83 61.76 -25.71
N SER A 247 -1.79 61.15 -24.99
CA SER A 247 -1.87 61.23 -23.52
C SER A 247 -1.23 60.02 -22.83
N LYS A 248 -0.04 60.22 -22.26
CA LYS A 248 0.76 59.20 -21.56
C LYS A 248 1.13 59.70 -20.18
N CYS A 249 0.96 58.89 -19.14
CA CYS A 249 1.64 59.11 -17.85
C CYS A 249 2.53 57.95 -17.46
N SER A 250 3.82 58.26 -17.31
CA SER A 250 4.73 57.48 -16.49
C SER A 250 4.43 57.84 -15.04
N TYR A 251 4.24 56.84 -14.19
CA TYR A 251 4.20 57.05 -12.74
C TYR A 251 5.65 57.24 -12.27
N PRO A 252 6.13 58.47 -11.99
CA PRO A 252 7.54 58.69 -11.74
C PRO A 252 7.89 58.11 -10.36
N GLY A 253 8.74 57.07 -10.34
CA GLY A 253 9.15 56.36 -9.11
C GLY A 253 8.21 55.24 -8.65
N GLY A 254 7.28 54.78 -9.49
CA GLY A 254 6.16 53.92 -9.10
C GLY A 254 6.46 52.46 -8.89
N THR A 255 7.08 52.15 -7.77
CA THR A 255 7.16 50.79 -7.25
C THR A 255 6.01 50.58 -6.26
N LEU A 256 5.11 49.64 -6.56
CA LEU A 256 4.07 49.17 -5.64
C LEU A 256 4.45 47.81 -5.09
N VAL A 257 4.73 47.75 -3.79
CA VAL A 257 4.88 46.49 -3.07
C VAL A 257 3.49 45.90 -2.88
N ILE A 258 3.27 44.69 -3.39
CA ILE A 258 2.02 43.97 -3.21
C ILE A 258 2.11 43.25 -1.87
N VAL A 259 1.18 43.58 -0.97
CA VAL A 259 1.10 42.92 0.34
C VAL A 259 0.81 41.44 0.12
N PRO A 260 1.69 40.52 0.57
CA PRO A 260 1.47 39.10 0.40
C PRO A 260 0.34 38.60 1.32
N PRO A 261 -0.28 37.45 1.01
CA PRO A 261 -1.22 36.76 1.90
C PRO A 261 -0.69 36.62 3.33
N LEU A 262 -1.58 36.71 4.32
CA LEU A 262 -1.21 36.60 5.74
C LEU A 262 -0.75 35.17 6.07
N GLN A 263 0.41 35.07 6.70
CA GLN A 263 1.03 33.84 7.16
C GLN A 263 1.58 34.03 8.58
N ALA A 264 1.52 32.98 9.38
CA ALA A 264 2.17 32.91 10.68
C ALA A 264 2.96 31.59 10.81
N THR A 265 4.08 31.64 11.51
CA THR A 265 4.79 30.48 12.05
C THR A 265 4.99 30.70 13.55
N ALA A 266 5.05 29.61 14.31
CA ALA A 266 5.22 29.66 15.76
C ALA A 266 6.29 28.65 16.19
N GLU A 267 7.17 29.05 17.10
CA GLU A 267 8.27 28.23 17.61
C GLU A 267 8.32 28.33 19.14
N ALA A 268 8.51 27.20 19.81
CA ALA A 268 8.59 27.08 21.26
C ALA A 268 10.05 27.11 21.74
N PHE A 269 10.31 27.82 22.84
CA PHE A 269 11.64 27.98 23.45
C PHE A 269 11.59 27.59 24.93
N CYS A 270 12.71 27.03 25.41
CA CYS A 270 12.86 26.56 26.79
C CYS A 270 13.63 27.54 27.71
N SER A 271 14.08 28.70 27.21
CA SER A 271 14.76 29.70 28.04
C SER A 271 14.67 31.12 27.44
N PRO A 272 13.81 32.01 27.99
CA PRO A 272 12.72 31.68 28.91
C PRO A 272 11.66 30.80 28.24
N ASP A 273 10.82 30.12 29.02
CA ASP A 273 9.67 29.33 28.54
C ASP A 273 8.67 30.24 27.81
N LYS A 274 8.77 30.31 26.49
CA LYS A 274 7.93 31.16 25.64
C LYS A 274 7.69 30.54 24.29
N VAL A 275 6.67 31.04 23.60
CA VAL A 275 6.48 30.79 22.17
C VAL A 275 6.65 32.09 21.42
N ASP A 276 7.49 32.09 20.38
CA ASP A 276 7.62 33.22 19.46
C ASP A 276 6.77 32.99 18.20
N VAL A 277 6.04 34.02 17.79
CA VAL A 277 5.32 34.03 16.51
C VAL A 277 6.02 34.94 15.51
N THR A 278 6.22 34.44 14.30
CA THR A 278 6.66 35.22 13.15
C THR A 278 5.49 35.39 12.19
N VAL A 279 5.16 36.64 11.87
CA VAL A 279 4.08 36.98 10.94
C VAL A 279 4.68 37.52 9.65
N LEU A 280 4.22 37.00 8.52
CA LEU A 280 4.58 37.46 7.17
C LEU A 280 3.32 37.85 6.41
N GLY A 281 3.40 38.91 5.62
CA GLY A 281 2.25 39.41 4.84
C GLY A 281 1.12 39.99 5.69
N GLY A 282 -0.02 40.22 5.06
CA GLY A 282 -1.14 40.98 5.65
C GLY A 282 -0.79 42.42 6.00
N ILE A 283 -1.73 43.14 6.61
CA ILE A 283 -1.56 44.56 6.97
C ILE A 283 -1.49 44.72 8.48
N GLY A 284 -0.35 45.19 9.02
CA GLY A 284 -0.21 45.50 10.44
C GLY A 284 -0.97 46.78 10.85
N PRO A 285 -1.35 46.95 12.15
CA PRO A 285 -0.99 46.11 13.30
C PRO A 285 -1.80 44.80 13.41
N TYR A 286 -1.15 43.72 13.84
CA TYR A 286 -1.79 42.41 14.03
C TYR A 286 -2.33 42.24 15.46
N THR A 287 -3.36 41.41 15.62
CA THR A 287 -3.85 40.93 16.93
C THR A 287 -3.66 39.43 17.07
N TYR A 288 -3.36 38.96 18.28
CA TYR A 288 -3.03 37.57 18.57
C TYR A 288 -4.06 36.96 19.53
N SER A 289 -4.39 35.69 19.33
CA SER A 289 -5.20 34.90 20.26
C SER A 289 -4.63 33.50 20.38
N TRP A 290 -4.07 33.19 21.54
CA TRP A 290 -3.46 31.90 21.85
C TRP A 290 -4.43 30.99 22.58
N THR A 291 -4.36 29.70 22.27
CA THR A 291 -4.92 28.60 23.04
C THR A 291 -3.84 27.55 23.30
N GLY A 292 -3.90 26.87 24.44
CA GLY A 292 -2.92 25.84 24.79
C GLY A 292 -3.36 24.91 25.91
N PRO A 293 -2.44 24.07 26.42
CA PRO A 293 -2.69 23.13 27.49
C PRO A 293 -3.20 23.80 28.77
N ALA A 294 -3.88 23.04 29.62
CA ALA A 294 -4.42 23.52 30.90
C ALA A 294 -5.30 24.79 30.82
N GLY A 295 -5.95 25.02 29.66
CA GLY A 295 -6.79 26.20 29.44
C GLY A 295 -6.02 27.49 29.21
N PHE A 296 -4.73 27.41 28.85
CA PHE A 296 -3.90 28.57 28.53
C PHE A 296 -4.55 29.44 27.44
N THR A 297 -4.59 30.75 27.69
CA THR A 297 -4.97 31.77 26.70
C THR A 297 -4.08 33.01 26.84
N SER A 298 -3.79 33.68 25.72
CA SER A 298 -3.03 34.93 25.71
C SER A 298 -3.34 35.78 24.47
N THR A 299 -3.12 37.09 24.58
CA THR A 299 -3.21 38.05 23.46
C THR A 299 -1.88 38.72 23.13
N GLN A 300 -0.80 38.35 23.84
CA GLN A 300 0.54 38.82 23.54
C GLN A 300 1.05 38.19 22.24
N LYS A 301 1.94 38.89 21.54
CA LYS A 301 2.61 38.35 20.35
C LYS A 301 3.40 37.09 20.72
N ASP A 302 4.28 37.21 21.71
CA ASP A 302 5.19 36.16 22.15
C ASP A 302 4.98 35.88 23.66
N PRO A 303 3.95 35.10 24.06
CA PRO A 303 3.64 34.90 25.47
C PRO A 303 4.52 33.84 26.15
N PRO A 304 4.69 33.89 27.48
CA PRO A 304 5.27 32.79 28.24
C PRO A 304 4.35 31.56 28.22
N THR A 305 4.92 30.36 28.25
CA THR A 305 4.17 29.09 28.33
C THR A 305 4.01 28.58 29.76
N LEU A 306 2.96 27.82 30.06
CA LEU A 306 2.64 27.31 31.41
C LEU A 306 2.92 25.80 31.59
N GLY A 307 3.58 25.16 30.63
CA GLY A 307 3.89 23.73 30.65
C GLY A 307 3.88 23.09 29.27
N PRO A 308 4.17 21.78 29.18
CA PRO A 308 4.29 21.06 27.92
C PRO A 308 2.93 20.90 27.20
N GLY A 309 2.98 20.89 25.87
CA GLY A 309 1.87 20.63 24.97
C GLY A 309 1.79 21.63 23.82
N ASP A 310 0.72 21.55 23.02
CA ASP A 310 0.58 22.33 21.80
C ASP A 310 -0.07 23.69 22.07
N TYR A 311 0.66 24.77 21.74
CA TYR A 311 0.20 26.15 21.81
C TYR A 311 -0.13 26.63 20.40
N THR A 312 -1.38 27.00 20.17
CA THR A 312 -1.87 27.46 18.86
C THR A 312 -2.21 28.94 18.93
N VAL A 313 -1.67 29.74 18.01
CA VAL A 313 -2.02 31.14 17.83
C VAL A 313 -2.90 31.33 16.64
N THR A 314 -3.93 32.16 16.78
CA THR A 314 -4.64 32.81 15.68
C THR A 314 -4.15 34.25 15.57
N VAL A 315 -3.59 34.60 14.41
CA VAL A 315 -3.13 35.96 14.08
C VAL A 315 -4.16 36.59 13.17
N THR A 316 -4.65 37.78 13.52
CA THR A 316 -5.58 38.58 12.70
C THR A 316 -4.92 39.87 12.25
N ASP A 317 -5.04 40.23 10.97
CA ASP A 317 -4.51 41.49 10.46
C ASP A 317 -5.45 42.69 10.63
N SER A 318 -4.94 43.88 10.35
CA SER A 318 -5.69 45.14 10.47
C SER A 318 -6.53 45.49 9.24
N ASP A 319 -6.44 44.71 8.16
CA ASP A 319 -7.21 44.95 6.94
C ASP A 319 -8.71 45.04 7.26
N LEU A 320 -9.46 45.76 6.43
CA LEU A 320 -10.92 45.90 6.55
C LEU A 320 -11.62 44.53 6.54
N ARG A 321 -10.97 43.52 5.96
CA ARG A 321 -11.46 42.14 5.86
C ARG A 321 -11.12 41.28 7.09
N LYS A 322 -10.23 41.73 7.98
CA LYS A 322 -9.80 41.02 9.21
C LYS A 322 -9.36 39.58 8.95
N CYS A 323 -8.35 39.41 8.12
CA CYS A 323 -7.87 38.09 7.74
C CYS A 323 -7.18 37.38 8.90
N THR A 324 -7.46 36.09 9.08
CA THR A 324 -6.92 35.28 10.17
C THR A 324 -6.10 34.11 9.67
N THR A 325 -4.98 33.81 10.31
CA THR A 325 -4.18 32.60 10.06
C THR A 325 -3.78 31.95 11.38
N THR A 326 -3.48 30.67 11.36
CA THR A 326 -3.12 29.91 12.57
C THR A 326 -1.73 29.29 12.46
N ALA A 327 -1.00 29.27 13.56
CA ALA A 327 0.24 28.52 13.70
C ALA A 327 0.27 27.77 15.04
N THR A 328 0.92 26.61 15.09
CA THR A 328 1.03 25.79 16.30
C THR A 328 2.50 25.53 16.61
N ALA A 329 2.89 25.78 17.86
CA ALA A 329 4.18 25.41 18.42
C ALA A 329 3.96 24.38 19.54
N ARG A 330 4.83 23.38 19.62
CA ARG A 330 4.77 22.35 20.67
C ARG A 330 5.81 22.66 21.75
N GLN A 331 5.36 23.08 22.93
CA GLN A 331 6.23 23.23 24.10
C GLN A 331 6.51 21.84 24.66
N ILE A 332 7.77 21.48 24.82
CA ILE A 332 8.19 20.21 25.41
C ILE A 332 8.44 20.42 26.91
N VAL A 333 8.55 19.34 27.69
CA VAL A 333 9.03 19.43 29.07
C VAL A 333 10.47 19.93 29.00
N CYS A 334 10.67 21.20 29.32
CA CYS A 334 12.01 21.76 29.44
C CYS A 334 12.58 21.26 30.76
N CYS A 335 13.56 20.35 30.70
CA CYS A 335 14.35 19.98 31.86
C CYS A 335 15.02 21.25 32.38
N THR A 336 14.59 21.76 33.53
CA THR A 336 15.22 22.94 34.15
C THR A 336 16.41 22.45 34.98
N PRO A 337 17.65 22.72 34.55
CA PRO A 337 18.79 22.39 35.38
C PRO A 337 18.80 23.32 36.60
N SER A 338 18.71 22.74 37.80
CA SER A 338 18.92 23.50 39.04
C SER A 338 20.41 23.52 39.38
N ALA A 339 20.94 24.67 39.82
CA ALA A 339 22.28 24.76 40.37
C ALA A 339 22.33 25.68 41.59
N THR A 340 23.31 25.42 42.45
CA THR A 340 23.63 26.28 43.61
C THR A 340 25.09 26.70 43.50
N CYS A 341 25.37 27.98 43.22
CA CYS A 341 26.73 28.50 43.31
C CYS A 341 26.96 29.03 44.74
N LYS A 342 27.85 28.38 45.50
CA LYS A 342 28.29 28.87 46.81
C LYS A 342 29.53 29.74 46.64
N LEU A 343 29.35 31.05 46.59
CA LEU A 343 30.47 31.97 46.83
C LEU A 343 30.83 31.95 48.33
N GLY A 344 32.12 31.88 48.64
CA GLY A 344 32.61 32.12 49.99
C GLY A 344 32.38 33.59 50.42
N PRO A 345 32.43 33.90 51.74
CA PRO A 345 32.31 35.28 52.21
C PRO A 345 33.44 36.14 51.63
N ILE A 346 33.08 37.21 50.92
CA ILE A 346 34.01 38.22 50.40
C ILE A 346 34.19 39.26 51.51
N ASP A 347 35.30 39.21 52.23
CA ASP A 347 35.71 40.28 53.15
C ASP A 347 36.91 41.02 52.55
N ILE A 348 36.60 42.04 51.76
CA ILE A 348 37.52 43.14 51.48
C ILE A 348 36.85 44.38 52.05
N GLU A 349 37.37 44.84 53.19
CA GLU A 349 37.10 46.11 53.89
C GLU A 349 35.93 46.94 53.31
N GLY A 350 34.70 46.52 53.63
CA GLY A 350 33.51 47.39 53.60
C GLY A 350 32.55 47.32 52.41
N CYS A 351 32.68 46.36 51.48
CA CYS A 351 31.72 46.21 50.36
C CYS A 351 31.04 44.84 50.35
N SER A 352 29.79 44.78 50.83
CA SER A 352 28.97 43.56 50.81
C SER A 352 28.26 43.37 49.47
N ILE A 353 28.37 42.19 48.86
CA ILE A 353 27.50 41.75 47.74
C ILE A 353 26.31 40.96 48.32
N PRO A 354 25.06 41.11 47.83
CA PRO A 354 23.92 40.31 48.28
C PRO A 354 24.09 38.79 48.05
N VAL A 355 23.40 37.99 48.85
CA VAL A 355 23.63 36.54 49.04
C VAL A 355 23.05 35.67 47.91
N ALA A 356 23.84 34.65 47.51
CA ALA A 356 23.56 33.40 46.75
C ALA A 356 22.75 33.46 45.45
N PHE A 357 23.39 33.05 44.35
CA PHE A 357 22.80 32.86 43.02
C PHE A 357 22.17 31.47 42.91
N THR A 358 20.86 31.42 42.63
CA THR A 358 20.11 30.17 42.46
C THR A 358 19.42 30.05 41.11
N ASP A 359 19.39 31.10 40.28
CA ASP A 359 18.76 31.09 38.95
C ASP A 359 19.82 31.18 37.82
N PRO A 360 19.84 30.25 36.85
CA PRO A 360 20.76 30.28 35.71
C PRO A 360 20.53 31.46 34.74
N ASN A 361 19.47 32.26 34.90
CA ASN A 361 19.18 33.45 34.09
C ASN A 361 19.58 34.78 34.76
N ASP A 362 20.25 34.75 35.91
CA ASP A 362 20.71 35.98 36.58
C ASP A 362 21.76 36.72 35.72
N VAL A 363 21.38 37.88 35.17
CA VAL A 363 22.29 38.75 34.40
C VAL A 363 22.74 39.93 35.25
N PHE A 364 24.03 39.99 35.57
CA PHE A 364 24.65 41.15 36.24
C PHE A 364 25.24 42.11 35.22
N SER A 365 24.63 43.29 35.10
CA SER A 365 25.26 44.45 34.46
C SER A 365 24.99 45.70 35.29
N GLY A 366 26.03 46.52 35.50
CA GLY A 366 25.86 47.86 36.08
C GLY A 366 25.72 47.94 37.61
N ILE A 367 25.94 46.86 38.37
CA ILE A 367 26.06 46.98 39.84
C ILE A 367 27.38 47.71 40.16
N GLN A 368 27.27 48.88 40.78
CA GLN A 368 28.39 49.63 41.31
C GLN A 368 28.66 49.17 42.74
N SER A 369 29.81 48.54 42.97
CA SER A 369 30.34 48.26 44.30
C SER A 369 31.66 48.99 44.44
N CYS A 370 31.81 49.77 45.51
CA CYS A 370 32.97 50.64 45.75
C CYS A 370 33.36 51.54 44.55
N GLY A 371 32.39 51.99 43.74
CA GLY A 371 32.63 52.89 42.59
C GLY A 371 33.22 52.25 41.33
N LYS A 372 33.40 50.92 41.29
CA LYS A 372 33.77 50.17 40.07
C LYS A 372 32.63 49.29 39.60
N VAL A 373 32.57 49.06 38.28
CA VAL A 373 31.57 48.21 37.65
C VAL A 373 31.99 46.75 37.81
N ILE A 374 31.04 45.92 38.24
CA ILE A 374 31.15 44.46 38.18
C ILE A 374 30.55 43.99 36.85
N THR A 375 31.28 43.12 36.14
CA THR A 375 30.80 42.46 34.92
C THR A 375 31.00 40.95 35.05
N MET A 376 30.06 40.18 34.49
CA MET A 376 30.12 38.72 34.50
C MET A 376 30.10 38.19 33.07
N THR A 377 30.90 37.18 32.78
CA THR A 377 30.83 36.40 31.53
C THR A 377 30.62 34.93 31.85
N SER A 378 29.94 34.20 30.97
CA SER A 378 29.83 32.74 31.04
C SER A 378 30.48 32.09 29.82
N ALA A 379 31.02 30.90 30.01
CA ALA A 379 31.50 30.03 28.95
C ALA A 379 31.03 28.60 29.22
N ASP A 380 30.55 27.93 28.17
CA ASP A 380 30.05 26.56 28.23
C ASP A 380 31.09 25.60 27.63
N VAL A 381 31.39 24.51 28.33
CA VAL A 381 32.31 23.46 27.90
C VAL A 381 31.69 22.10 28.26
N GLY A 382 31.43 21.23 27.29
CA GLY A 382 30.85 19.90 27.50
C GLY A 382 30.33 19.27 26.21
N ASP A 383 29.91 18.01 26.30
CA ASP A 383 29.19 17.31 25.22
C ASP A 383 27.75 17.85 25.11
N THR A 384 27.16 17.83 23.92
CA THR A 384 25.72 18.07 23.72
C THR A 384 24.89 16.80 23.92
N ASP A 385 25.54 15.68 24.24
CA ASP A 385 24.89 14.40 24.45
C ASP A 385 24.01 14.41 25.72
N VAL A 386 22.83 13.82 25.60
CA VAL A 386 21.75 13.88 26.60
C VAL A 386 21.87 12.72 27.59
N CYS A 387 22.82 11.80 27.37
CA CYS A 387 22.91 10.51 28.04
C CYS A 387 24.35 10.04 28.34
N GLY A 388 24.71 9.99 29.63
CA GLY A 388 25.36 8.81 30.21
C GLY A 388 26.81 8.46 29.81
N ASP A 389 27.67 9.41 29.44
CA ASP A 389 29.09 9.11 29.17
C ASP A 389 29.90 8.70 30.43
N GLY A 390 29.31 8.83 31.61
CA GLY A 390 29.91 8.40 32.88
C GLY A 390 31.06 9.28 33.34
N ASP A 391 31.28 10.43 32.69
CA ASP A 391 32.05 11.53 33.23
C ASP A 391 31.08 12.60 33.81
N GLY A 392 31.59 13.51 34.63
CA GLY A 392 30.71 14.37 35.41
C GLY A 392 30.12 15.52 34.60
N ALA A 393 28.79 15.51 34.41
CA ALA A 393 27.87 16.59 34.03
C ALA A 393 27.91 17.07 32.56
N ASP A 394 26.80 16.80 31.86
CA ASP A 394 26.53 16.97 30.42
C ASP A 394 26.61 18.41 29.86
N PHE A 395 26.97 19.42 30.64
CA PHE A 395 27.96 20.45 30.24
C PHE A 395 28.32 21.32 31.45
N SER A 396 29.55 21.85 31.48
CA SER A 396 30.01 22.77 32.53
C SER A 396 29.92 24.22 32.06
N ARG A 397 29.15 25.03 32.79
CA ARG A 397 29.10 26.49 32.60
C ARG A 397 29.99 27.17 33.63
N THR A 398 31.04 27.87 33.18
CA THR A 398 31.92 28.65 34.07
C THR A 398 31.53 30.12 34.05
N TYR A 399 31.10 30.66 35.18
CA TYR A 399 30.89 32.09 35.38
C TYR A 399 32.20 32.74 35.83
N SER A 400 32.61 33.80 35.16
CA SER A 400 33.78 34.62 35.51
C SER A 400 33.33 36.01 35.91
N LEU A 401 33.63 36.42 37.14
CA LEU A 401 33.36 37.77 37.66
C LEU A 401 34.59 38.66 37.50
N PHE A 402 34.38 39.85 36.96
CA PHE A 402 35.42 40.88 36.82
C PHE A 402 35.06 42.11 37.63
N PHE A 403 36.05 42.70 38.29
CA PHE A 403 35.91 43.94 39.06
C PHE A 403 36.82 45.02 38.49
N GLY A 404 36.24 46.05 37.87
CA GLY A 404 37.03 47.11 37.25
C GLY A 404 37.87 46.67 36.05
N GLY A 405 37.49 45.55 35.39
CA GLY A 405 38.19 44.96 34.25
C GLY A 405 39.10 43.78 34.60
N ASP A 406 39.44 43.58 35.87
CA ASP A 406 40.31 42.49 36.32
C ASP A 406 39.48 41.27 36.76
N LEU A 407 39.90 40.05 36.40
CA LEU A 407 39.25 38.81 36.82
C LEU A 407 39.35 38.66 38.34
N PHE A 408 38.20 38.57 38.99
CA PHE A 408 38.08 38.47 40.44
C PHE A 408 37.92 37.01 40.91
N THR A 409 36.96 36.28 40.35
CA THR A 409 36.74 34.85 40.68
C THR A 409 35.99 34.11 39.57
N THR A 410 36.05 32.79 39.60
CA THR A 410 35.30 31.90 38.71
C THR A 410 34.46 30.89 39.51
N CYS A 411 33.22 30.64 39.10
CA CYS A 411 32.35 29.59 39.64
C CYS A 411 31.98 28.63 38.50
N ALA A 412 32.24 27.33 38.67
CA ALA A 412 31.80 26.31 37.72
C ALA A 412 30.44 25.74 38.15
N GLN A 413 29.52 25.66 37.20
CA GLN A 413 28.23 24.99 37.32
C GLN A 413 28.30 23.67 36.56
N SER A 414 28.00 22.57 37.25
CA SER A 414 27.77 21.27 36.63
C SER A 414 26.28 21.14 36.31
N ILE A 415 25.93 21.00 35.02
CA ILE A 415 24.56 20.75 34.56
C ILE A 415 24.47 19.32 34.09
N LYS A 416 23.53 18.55 34.65
CA LYS A 416 23.23 17.20 34.22
C LYS A 416 21.86 17.20 33.55
N ILE A 417 21.79 16.64 32.35
CA ILE A 417 20.52 16.42 31.65
C ILE A 417 20.23 14.93 31.79
N ASP A 418 19.13 14.60 32.47
CA ASP A 418 18.71 13.22 32.68
C ASP A 418 17.48 12.93 31.82
N ASP A 419 17.62 12.06 30.82
CA ASP A 419 16.46 11.47 30.18
C ASP A 419 15.92 10.32 31.05
N THR A 420 14.68 10.49 31.49
CA THR A 420 13.94 9.53 32.32
C THR A 420 12.70 9.00 31.61
N THR A 421 12.48 9.43 30.37
CA THR A 421 11.31 9.07 29.59
C THR A 421 11.64 7.86 28.72
N ALA A 422 10.76 6.87 28.76
CA ALA A 422 10.93 5.69 27.91
C ALA A 422 10.46 5.99 26.47
N PRO A 423 11.07 5.37 25.46
CA PRO A 423 10.63 5.49 24.08
C PRO A 423 9.19 5.03 23.90
N VAL A 424 8.47 5.59 22.93
CA VAL A 424 7.10 5.20 22.60
C VAL A 424 7.10 4.27 21.37
N ILE A 425 6.65 3.04 21.54
CA ILE A 425 6.40 2.10 20.43
C ILE A 425 5.05 2.44 19.76
N ALA A 426 5.06 2.58 18.44
CA ALA A 426 3.84 2.79 17.66
C ALA A 426 2.85 1.61 17.81
N ALA A 427 1.56 1.89 17.64
CA ALA A 427 0.52 0.88 17.80
C ALA A 427 0.76 -0.34 16.89
N LEU A 428 0.89 -1.52 17.51
CA LEU A 428 1.06 -2.78 16.80
C LEU A 428 -0.28 -3.35 16.32
N PRO A 429 -0.29 -4.21 15.29
CA PRO A 429 -1.50 -4.88 14.83
C PRO A 429 -2.17 -5.70 15.92
N ALA A 430 -3.51 -5.73 15.92
CA ALA A 430 -4.29 -6.59 16.79
C ALA A 430 -3.99 -8.09 16.55
N PRO A 431 -4.28 -8.97 17.53
CA PRO A 431 -4.06 -10.41 17.37
C PRO A 431 -4.77 -10.98 16.13
N SER A 432 -4.06 -11.83 15.38
CA SER A 432 -4.58 -12.47 14.16
C SER A 432 -4.48 -13.99 14.24
N THR A 433 -5.30 -14.70 13.46
CA THR A 433 -5.27 -16.16 13.37
C THR A 433 -4.96 -16.61 11.94
N ILE A 434 -4.05 -17.58 11.79
CA ILE A 434 -3.70 -18.21 10.51
C ILE A 434 -3.90 -19.72 10.59
N ASN A 435 -4.11 -20.35 9.43
CA ASN A 435 -4.13 -21.81 9.32
C ASN A 435 -2.73 -22.32 8.99
N CYS A 436 -2.27 -23.36 9.68
CA CYS A 436 -1.07 -24.09 9.26
C CYS A 436 -1.25 -24.66 7.82
N PRO A 437 -0.16 -24.89 7.06
CA PRO A 437 1.25 -24.77 7.44
C PRO A 437 1.80 -23.33 7.31
N ALA A 438 0.95 -22.30 7.18
CA ALA A 438 1.43 -20.92 7.15
C ALA A 438 2.17 -20.59 8.46
N LEU A 439 3.34 -19.94 8.32
CA LEU A 439 4.17 -19.53 9.45
C LEU A 439 3.83 -18.10 9.89
N PRO A 440 3.89 -17.78 11.20
CA PRO A 440 3.70 -16.41 11.70
C PRO A 440 4.69 -15.42 11.06
N ALA A 441 4.16 -14.32 10.51
CA ALA A 441 4.94 -13.22 9.98
C ALA A 441 4.58 -11.94 10.75
N PHE A 442 5.53 -11.41 11.51
CA PHE A 442 5.34 -10.24 12.37
C PHE A 442 5.61 -8.94 11.60
N ALA A 443 4.83 -7.91 11.93
CA ALA A 443 5.09 -6.56 11.44
C ALA A 443 6.29 -5.98 12.21
N GLN A 444 7.16 -5.24 11.54
CA GLN A 444 8.28 -4.56 12.19
C GLN A 444 7.73 -3.45 13.10
N ALA A 445 8.16 -3.41 14.36
CA ALA A 445 7.85 -2.30 15.24
C ALA A 445 8.66 -1.04 14.86
N THR A 446 8.11 0.13 15.17
CA THR A 446 8.80 1.41 15.13
C THR A 446 8.63 2.10 16.47
N ALA A 447 9.67 2.77 16.94
CA ALA A 447 9.64 3.54 18.18
C ALA A 447 10.24 4.93 17.94
N THR A 448 9.80 5.89 18.74
CA THR A 448 10.33 7.25 18.77
C THR A 448 10.58 7.64 20.21
N ASP A 449 11.67 8.34 20.45
CA ASP A 449 11.94 8.98 21.73
C ASP A 449 12.00 10.52 21.56
N THR A 450 11.73 11.26 22.63
CA THR A 450 11.70 12.72 22.61
C THR A 450 13.03 13.39 22.91
N CYS A 451 13.90 12.70 23.64
CA CYS A 451 15.23 13.14 24.03
C CYS A 451 16.31 12.49 23.17
N ASP A 452 16.00 11.33 22.58
CA ASP A 452 16.92 10.57 21.75
C ASP A 452 16.44 10.44 20.29
N ALA A 453 17.35 10.73 19.36
CA ALA A 453 17.11 10.53 17.93
C ALA A 453 17.23 9.05 17.51
N SER A 454 17.90 8.24 18.33
CA SER A 454 18.26 6.86 18.10
C SER A 454 17.54 5.98 19.13
N VAL A 455 16.78 4.98 18.66
CA VAL A 455 16.08 4.02 19.54
C VAL A 455 16.41 2.62 19.08
N THR A 456 16.97 1.82 19.99
CA THR A 456 17.30 0.42 19.72
C THR A 456 16.07 -0.45 19.92
N LEU A 457 15.71 -1.24 18.90
CA LEU A 457 14.61 -2.21 18.96
C LEU A 457 15.15 -3.64 19.01
N THR A 458 14.72 -4.37 20.03
CA THR A 458 14.95 -5.82 20.14
C THR A 458 13.61 -6.55 20.23
N PHE A 459 13.62 -7.87 20.00
CA PHE A 459 12.42 -8.69 20.17
C PHE A 459 12.73 -10.06 20.74
N ASN A 460 11.73 -10.64 21.40
CA ASN A 460 11.75 -12.01 21.87
C ASN A 460 10.43 -12.72 21.52
N ASP A 461 10.53 -13.93 20.99
CA ASP A 461 9.37 -14.74 20.58
C ASP A 461 9.10 -15.84 21.61
N VAL A 462 7.85 -15.93 22.06
CA VAL A 462 7.36 -17.02 22.91
C VAL A 462 6.32 -17.82 22.13
N LYS A 463 6.60 -19.10 21.93
CA LYS A 463 5.65 -20.06 21.33
C LYS A 463 4.91 -20.81 22.45
N THR A 464 3.58 -20.69 22.46
CA THR A 464 2.72 -21.36 23.43
C THR A 464 1.92 -22.46 22.72
N PRO A 465 2.05 -23.74 23.10
CA PRO A 465 1.24 -24.82 22.55
C PRO A 465 -0.25 -24.59 22.77
N GLY A 466 -1.07 -24.97 21.78
CA GLY A 466 -2.52 -24.98 21.86
C GLY A 466 -3.09 -26.32 22.33
N ASN A 467 -4.36 -26.56 22.03
CA ASN A 467 -5.11 -27.72 22.54
C ASN A 467 -4.80 -29.05 21.82
N CYS A 468 -4.11 -29.01 20.69
CA CYS A 468 -3.73 -30.16 19.86
C CYS A 468 -2.40 -29.84 19.16
N ALA A 469 -1.78 -30.85 18.55
CA ALA A 469 -0.71 -30.61 17.58
C ALA A 469 -1.25 -29.73 16.44
N GLY A 470 -0.38 -28.96 15.76
CA GLY A 470 -0.83 -27.95 14.77
C GLY A 470 -1.37 -26.64 15.37
N ASN A 471 -2.02 -26.67 16.55
CA ASN A 471 -2.49 -25.47 17.26
C ASN A 471 -1.41 -24.87 18.17
N TYR A 472 -1.11 -23.57 18.01
CA TYR A 472 -0.23 -22.83 18.91
C TYR A 472 -0.41 -21.32 18.73
N SER A 473 0.11 -20.51 19.65
CA SER A 473 0.28 -19.08 19.43
C SER A 473 1.74 -18.69 19.51
N VAL A 474 2.13 -17.65 18.77
CA VAL A 474 3.43 -17.01 18.89
C VAL A 474 3.20 -15.57 19.28
N THR A 475 3.71 -15.19 20.44
CA THR A 475 3.71 -13.82 20.94
C THR A 475 5.12 -13.27 20.82
N ARG A 476 5.28 -12.23 20.00
CA ARG A 476 6.50 -11.44 19.90
C ARG A 476 6.39 -10.24 20.81
N THR A 477 7.32 -10.12 21.75
CA THR A 477 7.49 -8.92 22.58
C THR A 477 8.60 -8.06 21.99
N TRP A 478 8.27 -6.85 21.57
CA TRP A 478 9.23 -5.83 21.18
C TRP A 478 9.65 -5.03 22.40
N THR A 479 10.94 -4.74 22.51
CA THR A 479 11.51 -3.84 23.52
C THR A 479 12.23 -2.71 22.80
N ALA A 480 11.80 -1.47 23.05
CA ALA A 480 12.48 -0.27 22.60
C ALA A 480 13.30 0.28 23.76
N THR A 481 14.57 0.60 23.51
CA THR A 481 15.51 1.14 24.50
C THR A 481 16.23 2.33 23.88
N ASP A 482 16.21 3.48 24.57
CA ASP A 482 17.02 4.65 24.20
C ASP A 482 18.48 4.50 24.68
N ASP A 483 19.32 5.47 24.33
CA ASP A 483 20.75 5.46 24.68
C ASP A 483 20.98 5.73 26.18
N CYS A 484 20.00 6.32 26.88
CA CYS A 484 19.98 6.44 28.35
C CYS A 484 19.58 5.15 29.08
N GLY A 485 19.11 4.13 28.36
CA GLY A 485 18.68 2.85 28.88
C GLY A 485 17.23 2.81 29.40
N ASN A 486 16.42 3.85 29.20
CA ASN A 486 14.99 3.74 29.46
C ASN A 486 14.35 2.85 28.39
N PHE A 487 13.30 2.11 28.77
CA PHE A 487 12.71 1.15 27.86
C PHE A 487 11.19 1.03 27.97
N SER A 488 10.57 0.68 26.85
CA SER A 488 9.17 0.30 26.77
C SER A 488 9.00 -1.03 26.05
N THR A 489 7.85 -1.66 26.24
CA THR A 489 7.53 -2.94 25.59
C THR A 489 6.14 -2.94 24.97
N ALA A 490 5.98 -3.66 23.88
CA ALA A 490 4.69 -3.90 23.22
C ALA A 490 4.67 -5.31 22.61
N THR A 491 3.50 -5.92 22.51
CA THR A 491 3.36 -7.30 22.03
C THR A 491 2.53 -7.40 20.75
N GLN A 492 2.91 -8.34 19.89
CA GLN A 492 2.12 -8.80 18.75
C GLN A 492 1.88 -10.31 18.91
N THR A 493 0.63 -10.76 18.78
CA THR A 493 0.27 -12.18 18.90
C THR A 493 -0.32 -12.70 17.60
N ILE A 494 0.20 -13.83 17.12
CA ILE A 494 -0.37 -14.58 16.00
C ILE A 494 -0.74 -15.97 16.49
N ASN A 495 -2.02 -16.31 16.36
CA ASN A 495 -2.54 -17.64 16.64
C ASN A 495 -2.45 -18.48 15.37
N VAL A 496 -2.02 -19.73 15.52
CA VAL A 496 -1.98 -20.76 14.49
C VAL A 496 -2.97 -21.83 14.89
N GLN A 497 -3.89 -22.13 14.00
CA GLN A 497 -4.86 -23.21 14.16
C GLN A 497 -4.72 -24.21 13.01
N ASP A 498 -5.10 -25.45 13.28
CA ASP A 498 -5.31 -26.48 12.29
C ASP A 498 -6.79 -26.73 12.08
N ILE A 499 -7.26 -26.37 10.90
CA ILE A 499 -8.61 -26.63 10.41
C ILE A 499 -8.59 -27.47 9.12
N THR A 500 -7.43 -28.05 8.78
CA THR A 500 -7.23 -28.79 7.53
C THR A 500 -7.47 -30.26 7.80
N ALA A 501 -8.37 -30.90 7.07
CA ALA A 501 -8.54 -32.35 7.20
C ALA A 501 -7.35 -33.11 6.56
N PRO A 502 -6.95 -34.25 7.13
CA PRO A 502 -5.97 -35.14 6.51
C PRO A 502 -6.38 -35.58 5.11
N VAL A 503 -5.39 -35.90 4.27
CA VAL A 503 -5.60 -36.45 2.93
C VAL A 503 -5.31 -37.95 2.94
N ILE A 504 -6.32 -38.77 2.64
CA ILE A 504 -6.15 -40.21 2.40
C ILE A 504 -5.62 -40.42 0.98
N ALA A 505 -4.55 -41.20 0.84
CA ALA A 505 -3.99 -41.57 -0.46
C ALA A 505 -5.00 -42.37 -1.30
N ALA A 506 -4.86 -42.31 -2.62
CA ALA A 506 -5.77 -43.00 -3.54
C ALA A 506 -5.86 -44.50 -3.21
N LEU A 507 -7.07 -44.96 -2.89
CA LEU A 507 -7.35 -46.37 -2.63
C LEU A 507 -7.45 -47.16 -3.94
N PRO A 508 -7.20 -48.48 -3.91
CA PRO A 508 -7.38 -49.32 -5.09
C PRO A 508 -8.80 -49.23 -5.65
N ALA A 509 -8.91 -49.33 -6.98
CA ALA A 509 -10.20 -49.39 -7.66
C ALA A 509 -11.02 -50.62 -7.23
N LEU A 510 -12.32 -50.58 -7.55
CA LEU A 510 -13.23 -51.70 -7.32
C LEU A 510 -12.68 -52.97 -7.97
N SER A 511 -12.75 -54.09 -7.23
CA SER A 511 -12.33 -55.40 -7.71
C SER A 511 -13.41 -56.45 -7.49
N THR A 512 -13.34 -57.56 -8.22
CA THR A 512 -14.25 -58.70 -8.10
C THR A 512 -13.42 -59.96 -7.88
N ILE A 513 -13.81 -60.78 -6.91
CA ILE A 513 -13.21 -62.09 -6.61
C ILE A 513 -14.27 -63.20 -6.67
N ASN A 514 -13.83 -64.42 -6.94
CA ASN A 514 -14.69 -65.60 -6.86
C ASN A 514 -14.64 -66.19 -5.44
N CYS A 515 -15.78 -66.55 -4.89
CA CYS A 515 -15.82 -67.36 -3.68
C CYS A 515 -15.10 -68.73 -3.92
N PRO A 516 -14.53 -69.37 -2.88
CA PRO A 516 -14.56 -69.00 -1.46
C PRO A 516 -13.47 -67.98 -1.05
N ALA A 517 -12.83 -67.27 -2.00
CA ALA A 517 -11.87 -66.24 -1.64
C ALA A 517 -12.52 -65.13 -0.80
N LEU A 518 -11.83 -64.71 0.25
CA LEU A 518 -12.30 -63.66 1.14
C LEU A 518 -11.75 -62.28 0.71
N PRO A 519 -12.53 -61.19 0.88
CA PRO A 519 -12.05 -59.84 0.61
C PRO A 519 -10.82 -59.47 1.44
N ALA A 520 -9.75 -59.02 0.78
CA ALA A 520 -8.55 -58.49 1.42
C ALA A 520 -8.36 -57.02 1.02
N PHE A 521 -8.45 -56.12 1.99
CA PHE A 521 -8.33 -54.67 1.77
C PHE A 521 -6.88 -54.22 1.91
N ALA A 522 -6.47 -53.27 1.07
CA ALA A 522 -5.18 -52.60 1.23
C ALA A 522 -5.25 -51.67 2.45
N GLN A 523 -4.15 -51.56 3.19
CA GLN A 523 -4.04 -50.59 4.29
C GLN A 523 -4.05 -49.18 3.69
N ALA A 524 -4.95 -48.32 4.17
CA ALA A 524 -4.92 -46.91 3.80
C ALA A 524 -3.72 -46.20 4.43
N THR A 525 -3.24 -45.16 3.75
CA THR A 525 -2.27 -44.20 4.28
C THR A 525 -2.86 -42.81 4.18
N ALA A 526 -2.61 -41.96 5.17
CA ALA A 526 -3.04 -40.58 5.16
C ALA A 526 -1.91 -39.66 5.61
N THR A 527 -1.92 -38.43 5.11
CA THR A 527 -0.97 -37.39 5.48
C THR A 527 -1.73 -36.13 5.83
N ASP A 528 -1.23 -35.40 6.82
CA ASP A 528 -1.70 -34.06 7.12
C ASP A 528 -0.53 -33.05 6.99
N THR A 529 -0.84 -31.80 6.66
CA THR A 529 0.18 -30.75 6.45
C THR A 529 0.60 -30.03 7.72
N CYS A 530 -0.23 -30.12 8.75
CA CYS A 530 -0.11 -29.46 10.03
C CYS A 530 0.32 -30.43 11.13
N ASP A 531 -0.18 -31.66 11.03
CA ASP A 531 0.08 -32.73 11.99
C ASP A 531 0.95 -33.84 11.41
N ALA A 532 1.91 -34.28 12.23
CA ALA A 532 2.77 -35.40 11.89
C ALA A 532 2.06 -36.76 12.10
N SER A 533 1.10 -36.80 13.02
CA SER A 533 0.28 -37.97 13.34
C SER A 533 -1.10 -37.87 12.71
N VAL A 534 -1.52 -38.95 12.06
CA VAL A 534 -2.91 -39.11 11.59
C VAL A 534 -3.41 -40.47 12.05
N THR A 535 -4.56 -40.49 12.72
CA THR A 535 -5.22 -41.71 13.17
C THR A 535 -6.13 -42.25 12.07
N LEU A 536 -5.98 -43.53 11.72
CA LEU A 536 -6.83 -44.21 10.75
C LEU A 536 -7.74 -45.24 11.43
N THR A 537 -9.03 -45.16 11.12
CA THR A 537 -10.03 -46.17 11.51
C THR A 537 -10.78 -46.66 10.28
N PHE A 538 -11.45 -47.81 10.39
CA PHE A 538 -12.27 -48.33 9.29
C PHE A 538 -13.57 -48.98 9.78
N ASN A 539 -14.56 -49.01 8.90
CA ASN A 539 -15.82 -49.73 9.09
C ASN A 539 -16.19 -50.50 7.82
N ASP A 540 -16.58 -51.76 7.97
CA ASP A 540 -16.96 -52.63 6.87
C ASP A 540 -18.48 -52.81 6.80
N VAL A 541 -19.03 -52.64 5.60
CA VAL A 541 -20.43 -52.92 5.30
C VAL A 541 -20.51 -54.03 4.27
N LYS A 542 -21.14 -55.15 4.65
CA LYS A 542 -21.43 -56.28 3.74
C LYS A 542 -22.84 -56.12 3.18
N THR A 543 -22.95 -56.09 1.85
CA THR A 543 -24.23 -56.01 1.15
C THR A 543 -24.48 -57.32 0.39
N PRO A 544 -25.57 -58.06 0.68
CA PRO A 544 -25.94 -59.26 -0.05
C PRO A 544 -26.13 -58.98 -1.55
N GLY A 545 -25.72 -59.93 -2.39
CA GLY A 545 -25.93 -59.91 -3.83
C GLY A 545 -27.22 -60.61 -4.25
N ASN A 546 -27.30 -60.96 -5.54
CA ASN A 546 -28.53 -61.48 -6.15
C ASN A 546 -28.83 -62.95 -5.84
N CYS A 547 -27.86 -63.70 -5.31
CA CYS A 547 -27.96 -65.11 -4.94
C CYS A 547 -27.10 -65.36 -3.70
N ALA A 548 -27.22 -66.55 -3.11
CA ALA A 548 -26.24 -67.03 -2.13
C ALA A 548 -24.84 -67.06 -2.78
N GLY A 549 -23.77 -66.95 -2.00
CA GLY A 549 -22.41 -66.79 -2.55
C GLY A 549 -22.06 -65.38 -3.07
N ASN A 550 -23.02 -64.62 -3.64
CA ASN A 550 -22.80 -63.26 -4.13
C ASN A 550 -22.95 -62.20 -3.02
N TYR A 551 -21.98 -61.30 -2.87
CA TYR A 551 -22.07 -60.13 -1.99
C TYR A 551 -21.02 -59.08 -2.36
N SER A 552 -21.12 -57.88 -1.79
CA SER A 552 -20.02 -56.90 -1.80
C SER A 552 -19.63 -56.53 -0.38
N VAL A 553 -18.37 -56.20 -0.19
CA VAL A 553 -17.88 -55.59 1.06
C VAL A 553 -17.30 -54.23 0.72
N THR A 554 -17.86 -53.18 1.31
CA THR A 554 -17.35 -51.82 1.22
C THR A 554 -16.71 -51.45 2.55
N ARG A 555 -15.40 -51.16 2.52
CA ARG A 555 -14.65 -50.63 3.64
C ARG A 555 -14.55 -49.12 3.52
N THR A 556 -15.02 -48.41 4.54
CA THR A 556 -14.84 -46.95 4.67
C THR A 556 -13.70 -46.69 5.63
N TRP A 557 -12.64 -46.04 5.15
CA TRP A 557 -11.56 -45.52 5.97
C TRP A 557 -11.88 -44.09 6.43
N THR A 558 -11.59 -43.79 7.68
CA THR A 558 -11.66 -42.44 8.25
C THR A 558 -10.28 -42.07 8.79
N ALA A 559 -9.72 -40.98 8.27
CA ALA A 559 -8.49 -40.37 8.77
C ALA A 559 -8.86 -39.18 9.66
N THR A 560 -8.27 -39.07 10.85
CA THR A 560 -8.50 -37.99 11.81
C THR A 560 -7.15 -37.49 12.32
N ASP A 561 -6.94 -36.18 12.27
CA ASP A 561 -5.74 -35.53 12.83
C ASP A 561 -5.85 -35.33 14.36
N ASP A 562 -4.85 -34.69 14.97
CA ASP A 562 -4.81 -34.49 16.41
C ASP A 562 -5.76 -33.36 16.86
N CYS A 563 -6.18 -32.48 15.95
CA CYS A 563 -7.18 -31.43 16.19
C CYS A 563 -8.62 -31.87 15.95
N GLY A 564 -8.84 -33.10 15.47
CA GLY A 564 -10.14 -33.69 15.21
C GLY A 564 -10.73 -33.38 13.84
N ASN A 565 -9.98 -32.77 12.90
CA ASN A 565 -10.42 -32.68 11.52
C ASN A 565 -10.31 -34.06 10.86
N PHE A 566 -11.22 -34.38 9.95
CA PHE A 566 -11.31 -35.73 9.38
C PHE A 566 -11.69 -35.77 7.91
N SER A 567 -11.26 -36.84 7.24
CA SER A 567 -11.65 -37.18 5.87
C SER A 567 -11.99 -38.67 5.76
N THR A 568 -12.72 -39.04 4.71
CA THR A 568 -13.11 -40.44 4.48
C THR A 568 -12.87 -40.86 3.03
N ALA A 569 -12.59 -42.15 2.83
CA ALA A 569 -12.45 -42.77 1.51
C ALA A 569 -12.92 -44.23 1.56
N THR A 570 -13.45 -44.75 0.46
CA THR A 570 -14.01 -46.10 0.41
C THR A 570 -13.28 -47.01 -0.58
N GLN A 571 -13.21 -48.29 -0.24
CA GLN A 571 -12.78 -49.37 -1.11
C GLN A 571 -13.87 -50.45 -1.15
N THR A 572 -14.24 -50.92 -2.34
CA THR A 572 -15.26 -51.97 -2.52
C THR A 572 -14.67 -53.19 -3.21
N ILE A 573 -14.95 -54.37 -2.66
CA ILE A 573 -14.64 -55.67 -3.26
C ILE A 573 -15.94 -56.45 -3.44
N ASN A 574 -16.23 -56.83 -4.68
CA ASN A 574 -17.34 -57.70 -5.03
C ASN A 574 -16.90 -59.16 -4.92
N VAL A 575 -17.76 -59.99 -4.36
CA VAL A 575 -17.61 -61.45 -4.31
C VAL A 575 -18.72 -62.04 -5.15
N GLN A 576 -18.34 -62.87 -6.11
CA GLN A 576 -19.26 -63.57 -6.99
C GLN A 576 -19.06 -65.07 -6.89
N ASP A 577 -20.11 -65.84 -7.14
CA ASP A 577 -20.04 -67.26 -7.41
C ASP A 577 -20.22 -67.53 -8.90
N ILE A 578 -19.13 -68.01 -9.50
CA ILE A 578 -19.09 -68.45 -10.89
C ILE A 578 -18.66 -69.93 -11.00
N THR A 579 -18.61 -70.65 -9.87
CA THR A 579 -18.12 -72.03 -9.81
C THR A 579 -19.31 -72.97 -9.90
N ALA A 580 -19.29 -73.90 -10.86
CA ALA A 580 -20.35 -74.91 -10.91
C ALA A 580 -20.22 -75.93 -9.76
N PRO A 581 -21.35 -76.46 -9.23
CA PRO A 581 -21.33 -77.55 -8.28
C PRO A 581 -20.59 -78.78 -8.79
N VAL A 582 -20.04 -79.57 -7.88
CA VAL A 582 -19.39 -80.85 -8.18
C VAL A 582 -20.33 -82.00 -7.83
N ILE A 583 -20.72 -82.80 -8.82
CA ILE A 583 -21.47 -84.05 -8.62
C ILE A 583 -20.51 -85.17 -8.21
N ALA A 584 -20.82 -85.89 -7.13
CA ALA A 584 -20.04 -87.04 -6.68
C ALA A 584 -20.03 -88.16 -7.73
N ALA A 585 -18.97 -88.97 -7.74
CA ALA A 585 -18.82 -90.05 -8.71
C ALA A 585 -20.05 -90.99 -8.72
N LEU A 586 -20.67 -91.13 -9.90
CA LEU A 586 -21.81 -92.02 -10.10
C LEU A 586 -21.35 -93.47 -10.34
N PRO A 587 -22.17 -94.48 -10.02
CA PRO A 587 -21.84 -95.86 -10.31
C PRO A 587 -21.57 -96.10 -11.81
N ALA A 588 -20.61 -96.98 -12.11
CA ALA A 588 -20.32 -97.41 -13.47
C ALA A 588 -21.54 -98.09 -14.13
N PRO A 589 -21.60 -98.16 -15.47
CA PRO A 589 -22.70 -98.80 -16.17
C PRO A 589 -22.93 -100.26 -15.73
N SER A 590 -24.19 -100.65 -15.52
CA SER A 590 -24.57 -102.01 -15.10
C SER A 590 -25.56 -102.65 -16.07
N THR A 591 -25.74 -103.97 -15.97
CA THR A 591 -26.68 -104.74 -16.82
C THR A 591 -27.60 -105.59 -15.94
N ILE A 592 -28.91 -105.57 -16.23
CA ILE A 592 -29.96 -106.35 -15.54
C ILE A 592 -30.78 -107.19 -16.53
N ASN A 593 -31.42 -108.25 -16.05
CA ASN A 593 -32.29 -109.12 -16.86
C ASN A 593 -33.77 -108.74 -16.69
N CYS A 594 -34.55 -108.70 -17.78
CA CYS A 594 -36.00 -108.50 -17.66
C CYS A 594 -36.66 -109.68 -16.91
N PRO A 595 -37.72 -109.47 -16.09
CA PRO A 595 -38.54 -108.26 -15.97
C PRO A 595 -38.05 -107.21 -14.95
N ALA A 596 -36.80 -107.30 -14.45
CA ALA A 596 -36.27 -106.29 -13.54
C ALA A 596 -36.25 -104.89 -14.19
N LEU A 597 -36.64 -103.88 -13.41
CA LEU A 597 -36.67 -102.49 -13.86
C LEU A 597 -35.39 -101.74 -13.42
N PRO A 598 -34.90 -100.77 -14.21
CA PRO A 598 -33.77 -99.94 -13.82
C PRO A 598 -34.02 -99.17 -12.52
N ALA A 599 -33.11 -99.29 -11.56
CA ALA A 599 -33.11 -98.52 -10.32
C ALA A 599 -31.80 -97.71 -10.23
N PHE A 600 -31.92 -96.38 -10.24
CA PHE A 600 -30.77 -95.47 -10.22
C PHE A 600 -30.38 -95.10 -8.78
N ALA A 601 -29.08 -94.91 -8.56
CA ALA A 601 -28.60 -94.36 -7.31
C ALA A 601 -28.90 -92.85 -7.28
N GLN A 602 -29.23 -92.32 -6.10
CA GLN A 602 -29.42 -90.87 -5.94
C GLN A 602 -28.06 -90.17 -6.05
N ALA A 603 -27.96 -89.16 -6.91
CA ALA A 603 -26.76 -88.32 -6.97
C ALA A 603 -26.66 -87.41 -5.74
N THR A 604 -25.44 -87.08 -5.35
CA THR A 604 -25.13 -86.01 -4.41
C THR A 604 -24.22 -85.00 -5.09
N ALA A 605 -24.36 -83.73 -4.73
CA ALA A 605 -23.54 -82.64 -5.24
C ALA A 605 -23.16 -81.69 -4.11
N THR A 606 -22.00 -81.07 -4.23
CA THR A 606 -21.51 -80.05 -3.30
C THR A 606 -21.04 -78.84 -4.07
N ASP A 607 -21.25 -77.65 -3.51
CA ASP A 607 -20.68 -76.42 -4.00
C ASP A 607 -19.81 -75.77 -2.92
N THR A 608 -18.79 -75.00 -3.32
CA THR A 608 -17.84 -74.36 -2.39
C THR A 608 -18.33 -73.03 -1.81
N CYS A 609 -19.30 -72.41 -2.47
CA CYS A 609 -19.83 -71.09 -2.19
C CYS A 609 -21.26 -71.15 -1.67
N ASP A 610 -22.02 -72.13 -2.16
CA ASP A 610 -23.41 -72.36 -1.82
C ASP A 610 -23.60 -73.58 -0.93
N ALA A 611 -24.39 -73.40 0.13
CA ALA A 611 -24.77 -74.49 1.02
C ALA A 611 -25.86 -75.40 0.42
N SER A 612 -26.65 -74.86 -0.53
CA SER A 612 -27.73 -75.56 -1.23
C SER A 612 -27.36 -75.79 -2.69
N VAL A 613 -27.56 -77.03 -3.16
CA VAL A 613 -27.44 -77.38 -4.59
C VAL A 613 -28.71 -78.10 -5.01
N THR A 614 -29.33 -77.61 -6.09
CA THR A 614 -30.54 -78.22 -6.66
C THR A 614 -30.15 -79.33 -7.64
N LEU A 615 -30.70 -80.52 -7.46
CA LEU A 615 -30.50 -81.66 -8.35
C LEU A 615 -31.76 -81.97 -9.15
N THR A 616 -31.62 -82.07 -10.47
CA THR A 616 -32.65 -82.55 -11.39
C THR A 616 -32.13 -83.71 -12.23
N PHE A 617 -33.01 -84.49 -12.84
CA PHE A 617 -32.60 -85.57 -13.75
C PHE A 617 -33.52 -85.71 -14.96
N ASN A 618 -32.96 -86.25 -16.05
CA ASN A 618 -33.68 -86.63 -17.25
C ASN A 618 -33.26 -88.03 -17.72
N ASP A 619 -34.23 -88.87 -18.05
CA ASP A 619 -34.02 -90.25 -18.49
C ASP A 619 -34.21 -90.39 -20.00
N VAL A 620 -33.23 -91.00 -20.66
CA VAL A 620 -33.30 -91.35 -22.08
C VAL A 620 -33.28 -92.86 -22.22
N LYS A 621 -34.37 -93.42 -22.76
CA LYS A 621 -34.47 -94.85 -23.08
C LYS A 621 -34.06 -95.10 -24.53
N THR A 622 -33.05 -95.93 -24.72
CA THR A 622 -32.58 -96.32 -26.05
C THR A 622 -32.93 -97.79 -26.32
N PRO A 623 -33.69 -98.10 -27.38
CA PRO A 623 -33.98 -99.49 -27.76
C PRO A 623 -32.70 -100.29 -28.04
N GLY A 624 -32.67 -101.55 -27.61
CA GLY A 624 -31.60 -102.50 -27.91
C GLY A 624 -31.87 -103.32 -29.17
N ASN A 625 -31.00 -104.29 -29.42
CA ASN A 625 -30.98 -105.07 -30.68
C ASN A 625 -32.15 -106.05 -30.86
N CYS A 626 -32.96 -106.29 -29.84
CA CYS A 626 -34.13 -107.17 -29.91
C CYS A 626 -35.22 -106.70 -28.95
N ALA A 627 -36.45 -107.19 -29.17
CA ALA A 627 -37.57 -106.90 -28.28
C ALA A 627 -37.24 -107.30 -26.84
N GLY A 628 -37.49 -106.40 -25.89
CA GLY A 628 -37.12 -106.57 -24.47
C GLY A 628 -35.77 -105.96 -24.08
N ASN A 629 -34.83 -105.78 -25.03
CA ASN A 629 -33.54 -105.15 -24.75
C ASN A 629 -33.65 -103.63 -24.88
N TYR A 630 -33.09 -102.89 -23.92
CA TYR A 630 -32.96 -101.43 -23.96
C TYR A 630 -31.91 -100.94 -22.96
N SER A 631 -31.39 -99.73 -23.13
CA SER A 631 -30.65 -99.04 -22.08
C SER A 631 -31.44 -97.84 -21.57
N VAL A 632 -31.24 -97.48 -20.31
CA VAL A 632 -31.71 -96.20 -19.75
C VAL A 632 -30.50 -95.44 -19.26
N THR A 633 -30.29 -94.26 -19.84
CA THR A 633 -29.27 -93.31 -19.40
C THR A 633 -29.96 -92.17 -18.66
N ARG A 634 -29.68 -92.04 -17.36
CA ARG A 634 -30.10 -90.92 -16.53
C ARG A 634 -29.01 -89.86 -16.52
N THR A 635 -29.35 -88.63 -16.92
CA THR A 635 -28.48 -87.46 -16.78
C THR A 635 -28.92 -86.66 -15.57
N TRP A 636 -28.03 -86.51 -14.59
CA TRP A 636 -28.20 -85.62 -13.46
C TRP A 636 -27.66 -84.23 -13.80
N THR A 637 -28.38 -83.18 -13.41
CA THR A 637 -27.94 -81.79 -13.47
C THR A 637 -27.96 -81.22 -12.07
N ALA A 638 -26.81 -80.74 -11.60
CA ALA A 638 -26.68 -79.98 -10.37
C ALA A 638 -26.60 -78.49 -10.71
N THR A 639 -27.42 -77.66 -10.05
CA THR A 639 -27.44 -76.20 -10.23
C THR A 639 -27.39 -75.52 -8.86
N ASP A 640 -26.48 -74.58 -8.70
CA ASP A 640 -26.35 -73.77 -7.47
C ASP A 640 -27.38 -72.62 -7.42
N ASP A 641 -27.31 -71.78 -6.38
CA ASP A 641 -28.26 -70.69 -6.18
C ASP A 641 -27.97 -69.49 -7.10
N CYS A 642 -26.76 -69.41 -7.68
CA CYS A 642 -26.37 -68.42 -8.68
C CYS A 642 -26.61 -68.87 -10.13
N GLY A 643 -27.08 -70.09 -10.35
CA GLY A 643 -27.39 -70.67 -11.64
C GLY A 643 -26.21 -71.32 -12.37
N ASN A 644 -25.04 -71.48 -11.74
CA ASN A 644 -23.96 -72.29 -12.33
C ASN A 644 -24.34 -73.77 -12.22
N PHE A 645 -23.95 -74.58 -13.20
CA PHE A 645 -24.40 -75.97 -13.27
C PHE A 645 -23.36 -76.95 -13.81
N SER A 646 -23.49 -78.21 -13.40
CA SER A 646 -22.73 -79.34 -13.91
C SER A 646 -23.64 -80.54 -14.18
N THR A 647 -23.17 -81.50 -14.99
CA THR A 647 -23.94 -82.71 -15.33
C THR A 647 -23.11 -83.98 -15.21
N ALA A 648 -23.77 -85.10 -14.90
CA ALA A 648 -23.17 -86.44 -14.85
C ALA A 648 -24.20 -87.51 -15.22
N THR A 649 -23.76 -88.61 -15.85
CA THR A 649 -24.68 -89.65 -16.36
C THR A 649 -24.48 -91.01 -15.70
N GLN A 650 -25.58 -91.72 -15.45
CA GLN A 650 -25.60 -93.13 -15.04
C GLN A 650 -26.35 -93.95 -16.10
N THR A 651 -25.82 -95.12 -16.50
CA THR A 651 -26.46 -95.99 -17.50
C THR A 651 -26.75 -97.38 -16.95
N ILE A 652 -27.96 -97.88 -17.18
CA ILE A 652 -28.36 -99.27 -16.87
C ILE A 652 -28.85 -99.93 -18.15
N ASN A 653 -28.24 -101.05 -18.52
CA ASN A 653 -28.62 -101.88 -19.65
C ASN A 653 -29.61 -102.95 -19.20
N VAL A 654 -30.64 -103.21 -20.00
CA VAL A 654 -31.62 -104.27 -19.79
C VAL A 654 -31.52 -105.25 -20.95
N GLN A 655 -31.37 -106.53 -20.62
CA GLN A 655 -31.29 -107.62 -21.58
C GLN A 655 -32.33 -108.68 -21.25
N ASP A 656 -32.87 -109.36 -22.25
CA ASP A 656 -33.62 -110.61 -22.08
C ASP A 656 -32.67 -111.79 -22.32
N ILE A 657 -32.32 -112.47 -21.24
CA ILE A 657 -31.54 -113.72 -21.29
C ILE A 657 -32.37 -114.92 -20.82
N THR A 658 -33.68 -114.77 -20.65
CA THR A 658 -34.57 -115.83 -20.16
C THR A 658 -35.05 -116.67 -21.34
N ALA A 659 -34.67 -117.95 -21.38
CA ALA A 659 -35.12 -118.85 -22.45
C ALA A 659 -36.64 -119.10 -22.37
N PRO A 660 -37.35 -119.23 -23.51
CA PRO A 660 -38.77 -119.59 -23.52
C PRO A 660 -38.97 -121.01 -23.00
N VAL A 661 -40.05 -121.23 -22.24
CA VAL A 661 -40.43 -122.55 -21.74
C VAL A 661 -41.59 -123.09 -22.58
N ILE A 662 -41.46 -124.32 -23.09
CA ILE A 662 -42.54 -125.02 -23.78
C ILE A 662 -43.59 -125.44 -22.73
N ALA A 663 -44.84 -125.03 -22.92
CA ALA A 663 -45.93 -125.41 -22.03
C ALA A 663 -46.10 -126.94 -22.01
N ALA A 664 -46.52 -127.48 -20.86
CA ALA A 664 -46.84 -128.90 -20.76
C ALA A 664 -47.85 -129.28 -21.84
N LEU A 665 -47.46 -130.22 -22.72
CA LEU A 665 -48.35 -130.74 -23.74
C LEU A 665 -49.56 -131.41 -23.04
N PRO A 666 -50.77 -131.30 -23.60
CA PRO A 666 -51.93 -131.99 -23.05
C PRO A 666 -51.62 -133.49 -22.94
N ALA A 667 -52.09 -134.11 -21.86
CA ALA A 667 -51.99 -135.56 -21.69
C ALA A 667 -52.56 -136.25 -22.95
N PRO A 668 -51.96 -137.36 -23.41
CA PRO A 668 -52.43 -138.06 -24.60
C PRO A 668 -53.93 -138.38 -24.46
N SER A 669 -54.75 -137.80 -25.34
CA SER A 669 -56.17 -138.14 -25.43
C SER A 669 -56.33 -139.34 -26.36
N THR A 670 -57.15 -140.29 -25.94
CA THR A 670 -57.54 -141.43 -26.77
C THR A 670 -58.92 -141.12 -27.36
N ILE A 671 -59.02 -140.98 -28.69
CA ILE A 671 -60.29 -140.87 -29.39
C ILE A 671 -60.71 -142.24 -29.93
N ASN A 672 -61.99 -142.59 -29.78
CA ASN A 672 -62.54 -143.81 -30.39
C ASN A 672 -63.11 -143.49 -31.78
N CYS A 673 -62.81 -144.35 -32.76
CA CYS A 673 -63.32 -144.22 -34.13
C CYS A 673 -64.87 -144.15 -34.14
N PRO A 674 -65.48 -143.31 -34.99
CA PRO A 674 -64.91 -142.61 -36.16
C PRO A 674 -64.45 -141.16 -35.90
N ALA A 675 -64.16 -140.75 -34.66
CA ALA A 675 -63.64 -139.40 -34.40
C ALA A 675 -62.22 -139.21 -34.98
N LEU A 676 -61.95 -138.03 -35.57
CA LEU A 676 -60.63 -137.61 -36.05
C LEU A 676 -59.94 -136.68 -35.02
N PRO A 677 -58.59 -136.66 -34.96
CA PRO A 677 -57.80 -135.91 -33.98
C PRO A 677 -58.07 -134.41 -33.89
#